data_AF-A0A9N8DP03-F1
#
_entry.id   AF-A0A9N8DP03-F1
#
_cell.length_a   1.000
_cell.length_b   1.000
_cell.length_c   1.000
_cell.angle_alpha   90.00
_cell.angle_beta   90.00
_cell.angle_gamma   90.00
#
_symmetry.space_group_name_H-M   'P 1'
#
loop_
_entity.id
_entity.type
_entity.pdbx_description
1 polymer ?
#
loop_
_entity_poly.entity_id
_entity_poly.type
_entity_poly.pdbx_seq_one_letter_code
_entity_poly.pdbx_strand_id
1 'polypeptide(L)'
;MRPSYLKGGEFQLKVIWESYDGNQTEDIVVSMNDMAPYDFVLDLVSKPEAAINFPYQSIGARMNGAFKRLETSSSRAPEGVVFTIGSRSRPTSILPDAFVVTYASGESETYFSGLRYRGLNTSTVYDLLNSNNLDLDTPGSAYQNFQIAVSQIQGVTATTKDAQQRKSTPKTTDVELEVLKQVDGDDTGYQFDEVINLRSQLSGERMDVAAYKIHDEFAVLKIESFAFEADDDGNPAMISIWSNFTAAAKENGVTKAMIDISGNGGGVITSGYQLAVSLFPFAPYKVFERQFDVTYNSVMLAYNDTVSPVMDSLKLEVNLLTDTQLEAYIEASPTSTGELVSSMIESLLGFCCNDILLETCQNLQRCFPLFDLSVSAQTMNQFPSAPQMRSFLQQLTEAFDEYNPFNVLQTLQRGFVDPNKIHKVVRGGQVVNLTNQFTILEEQLYYEAAAQAFQNDFFFDEVVIVSDGAAGSTACIFSSMVMQLWKNRDAWEGREVPITTITYGGTKEPSDTTVAGFPASVQQVNIGYPIITSGLLYMLEFLLPPALSVLLTNVNSYYQSLLPVPPYFAESLPQMPVFNYYSNFMQPGAIPLQFVKIVADKHLPQIFNHNSLASTSGLETLYEEAAKLGFTTDTVVEESEDETHDVVAERKRFEPGGRQ
;
A
#
# COMPACT_ATOMS: atom_id res chain seq x y z
N MET A 1 -3.32 29.68 -23.03
CA MET A 1 -2.35 30.81 -22.93
C MET A 1 -1.01 30.38 -23.53
N ARG A 2 -0.29 31.24 -24.25
CA ARG A 2 1.05 30.97 -24.80
C ARG A 2 2.05 32.05 -24.34
N PRO A 3 3.24 31.66 -23.87
CA PRO A 3 4.30 32.61 -23.58
C PRO A 3 4.83 33.23 -24.87
N SER A 4 5.15 34.51 -24.81
CA SER A 4 5.73 35.29 -25.89
C SER A 4 6.65 36.36 -25.29
N TYR A 5 7.47 37.00 -26.12
CA TYR A 5 8.35 38.07 -25.69
C TYR A 5 8.19 39.28 -26.60
N LEU A 6 8.09 40.46 -26.00
CA LEU A 6 8.14 41.72 -26.75
C LEU A 6 9.52 41.92 -27.37
N LYS A 7 9.62 42.83 -28.34
CA LYS A 7 10.87 43.13 -29.06
C LYS A 7 12.01 43.63 -28.15
N GLY A 8 11.71 43.98 -26.89
CA GLY A 8 12.66 44.34 -25.83
C GLY A 8 13.00 43.22 -24.83
N GLY A 9 12.47 42.00 -25.01
CA GLY A 9 12.75 40.85 -24.13
C GLY A 9 11.79 40.71 -22.94
N GLU A 10 10.81 41.60 -22.78
CA GLU A 10 9.80 41.49 -21.72
C GLU A 10 8.84 40.33 -21.99
N PHE A 11 8.60 39.53 -20.95
CA PHE A 11 7.69 38.38 -21.01
C PHE A 11 6.24 38.86 -21.14
N GLN A 12 5.56 38.34 -22.16
CA GLN A 12 4.15 38.62 -22.45
C GLN A 12 3.39 37.30 -22.56
N LEU A 13 2.22 37.24 -21.93
CA LEU A 13 1.33 36.09 -22.03
C LEU A 13 0.18 36.43 -22.98
N LYS A 14 -0.07 35.57 -23.97
CA LYS A 14 -1.19 35.71 -24.92
C LYS A 14 -2.24 34.64 -24.69
N VAL A 15 -3.51 35.00 -24.79
CA VAL A 15 -4.62 34.05 -24.85
C VAL A 15 -5.04 33.94 -26.31
N ILE A 16 -5.12 32.71 -26.80
CA ILE A 16 -5.63 32.42 -28.14
C ILE A 16 -7.00 31.82 -27.93
N TRP A 17 -8.01 32.53 -28.38
CA TRP A 17 -9.39 32.08 -28.44
C TRP A 17 -9.61 31.42 -29.78
N GLU A 18 -10.13 30.20 -29.78
CA GLU A 18 -10.50 29.51 -31.01
C GLU A 18 -12.02 29.35 -31.00
N SER A 19 -12.70 30.00 -31.95
CA SER A 19 -14.13 29.80 -32.13
C SER A 19 -14.41 28.45 -32.79
N TYR A 20 -15.67 28.01 -32.73
CA TYR A 20 -16.09 26.68 -33.19
C TYR A 20 -15.82 26.42 -34.69
N ASP A 21 -15.65 27.47 -35.48
CA ASP A 21 -15.28 27.44 -36.90
C ASP A 21 -13.75 27.43 -37.14
N GLY A 22 -12.95 27.34 -36.09
CA GLY A 22 -11.48 27.31 -36.13
C GLY A 22 -10.82 28.69 -36.30
N ASN A 23 -11.60 29.78 -36.28
CA ASN A 23 -11.02 31.12 -36.31
C ASN A 23 -10.36 31.42 -34.96
N GLN A 24 -9.09 31.85 -35.02
CA GLN A 24 -8.32 32.19 -33.84
C GLN A 24 -8.26 33.71 -33.67
N THR A 25 -8.62 34.20 -32.49
CA THR A 25 -8.34 35.57 -32.06
C THR A 25 -7.33 35.55 -30.92
N GLU A 26 -6.48 36.58 -30.85
CA GLU A 26 -5.48 36.71 -29.79
C GLU A 26 -5.83 37.90 -28.90
N ASP A 27 -5.73 37.72 -27.58
CA ASP A 27 -5.70 38.82 -26.62
C ASP A 27 -4.42 38.76 -25.78
N ILE A 28 -3.92 39.93 -25.38
CA ILE A 28 -2.71 40.08 -24.58
C ILE A 28 -3.13 40.18 -23.12
N VAL A 29 -2.58 39.33 -22.27
CA VAL A 29 -2.75 39.44 -20.83
C VAL A 29 -1.91 40.60 -20.31
N VAL A 30 -2.57 41.58 -19.72
CA VAL A 30 -1.96 42.76 -19.09
C VAL A 30 -1.66 42.49 -17.63
N SER A 31 -2.56 41.82 -16.92
CA SER A 31 -2.32 41.41 -15.53
C SER A 31 -2.96 40.08 -15.15
N MET A 32 -2.41 39.45 -14.13
CA MET A 32 -2.91 38.26 -13.46
C MET A 32 -2.91 38.56 -11.95
N ASN A 33 -4.09 38.58 -11.31
CA ASN A 33 -4.28 39.09 -9.94
C ASN A 33 -3.60 40.45 -9.71
N ASP A 34 -3.87 41.40 -10.61
CA ASP A 34 -3.32 42.76 -10.57
C ASP A 34 -1.78 42.87 -10.68
N MET A 35 -1.09 41.77 -11.02
CA MET A 35 0.35 41.75 -11.27
C MET A 35 0.62 41.55 -12.77
N ALA A 36 1.74 42.08 -13.29
CA ALA A 36 2.15 41.74 -14.66
C ALA A 36 2.37 40.22 -14.77
N PRO A 37 2.15 39.57 -15.93
CA PRO A 37 2.28 38.12 -16.06
C PRO A 37 3.64 37.57 -15.60
N TYR A 38 4.71 38.33 -15.82
CA TYR A 38 6.04 37.97 -15.32
C TYR A 38 6.09 38.00 -13.79
N ASP A 39 5.61 39.09 -13.19
CA ASP A 39 5.60 39.28 -11.75
C ASP A 39 4.68 38.28 -11.06
N PHE A 40 3.53 37.94 -11.65
CA PHE A 40 2.63 36.90 -11.15
C PHE A 40 3.31 35.52 -11.13
N VAL A 41 3.98 35.14 -12.23
CA VAL A 41 4.73 33.87 -12.29
C VAL A 41 5.91 33.89 -11.32
N LEU A 42 6.60 35.02 -11.21
CA LEU A 42 7.70 35.18 -10.26
C LEU A 42 7.17 35.12 -8.82
N ASP A 43 6.02 35.70 -8.51
CA ASP A 43 5.35 35.69 -7.20
C ASP A 43 5.00 34.26 -6.78
N LEU A 44 4.40 33.48 -7.68
CA LEU A 44 4.09 32.06 -7.44
C LEU A 44 5.34 31.22 -7.19
N VAL A 45 6.45 31.55 -7.85
CA VAL A 45 7.72 30.82 -7.73
C VAL A 45 8.57 31.31 -6.53
N SER A 46 8.30 32.52 -6.03
CA SER A 46 9.04 33.19 -4.95
C SER A 46 8.32 33.22 -3.61
N LYS A 47 7.00 32.98 -3.55
CA LYS A 47 6.21 32.89 -2.32
C LYS A 47 5.76 31.45 -2.03
N PRO A 48 6.60 30.63 -1.36
CA PRO A 48 6.30 29.25 -1.03
C PRO A 48 5.14 29.06 -0.04
N GLU A 49 4.60 30.11 0.58
CA GLU A 49 3.37 30.06 1.38
C GLU A 49 2.12 29.84 0.53
N ALA A 50 2.16 30.24 -0.74
CA ALA A 50 1.10 29.90 -1.68
C ALA A 50 1.12 28.39 -1.96
N ALA A 51 2.29 27.81 -2.29
CA ALA A 51 2.43 26.38 -2.62
C ALA A 51 2.00 25.42 -1.50
N ILE A 52 2.26 25.76 -0.23
CA ILE A 52 1.88 24.90 0.92
C ILE A 52 0.37 24.98 1.21
N ASN A 53 -0.27 26.13 0.96
CA ASN A 53 -1.67 26.38 1.30
C ASN A 53 -2.68 25.96 0.21
N PHE A 54 -2.24 25.37 -0.91
CA PHE A 54 -3.14 24.81 -1.91
C PHE A 54 -3.39 23.33 -1.62
N PRO A 55 -4.56 22.95 -1.07
CA PRO A 55 -4.85 21.56 -0.68
C PRO A 55 -4.88 20.59 -1.88
N TYR A 56 -4.94 21.12 -3.11
CA TYR A 56 -4.98 20.34 -4.35
C TYR A 56 -3.61 20.15 -5.02
N GLN A 57 -2.53 20.69 -4.43
CA GLN A 57 -1.18 20.39 -4.91
C GLN A 57 -0.73 19.03 -4.40
N SER A 58 -0.15 18.23 -5.31
CA SER A 58 0.44 16.96 -4.93
C SER A 58 1.57 17.16 -3.93
N ILE A 59 1.81 16.14 -3.11
CA ILE A 59 2.84 16.16 -2.06
C ILE A 59 4.21 16.54 -2.65
N GLY A 60 4.57 16.05 -3.84
CA GLY A 60 5.85 16.39 -4.49
C GLY A 60 6.04 17.88 -4.81
N ALA A 61 4.98 18.61 -5.17
CA ALA A 61 5.07 20.06 -5.39
C ALA A 61 5.24 20.82 -4.06
N ARG A 62 4.52 20.38 -3.01
CA ARG A 62 4.63 20.93 -1.64
C ARG A 62 6.02 20.69 -1.05
N MET A 63 6.59 19.49 -1.26
CA MET A 63 7.96 19.13 -0.86
C MET A 63 8.99 20.08 -1.46
N ASN A 64 8.92 20.31 -2.77
CA ASN A 64 9.84 21.23 -3.45
C ASN A 64 9.69 22.67 -2.94
N GLY A 65 8.45 23.12 -2.64
CA GLY A 65 8.20 24.41 -2.03
C GLY A 65 8.82 24.57 -0.64
N ALA A 66 8.70 23.54 0.21
CA ALA A 66 9.30 23.52 1.55
C ALA A 66 10.83 23.53 1.49
N PHE A 67 11.46 22.69 0.66
CA PHE A 67 12.92 22.65 0.53
C PHE A 67 13.50 23.93 -0.10
N LYS A 68 12.78 24.57 -1.02
CA LYS A 68 13.20 25.84 -1.62
C LYS A 68 13.22 27.02 -0.62
N ARG A 69 12.38 26.99 0.43
CA ARG A 69 12.49 27.95 1.56
C ARG A 69 13.84 27.86 2.26
N LEU A 70 14.36 26.64 2.44
CA LEU A 70 15.63 26.38 3.12
C LEU A 70 16.84 26.88 2.29
N GLU A 71 16.73 26.85 0.95
CA GLU A 71 17.78 27.33 0.05
C GLU A 71 17.90 28.87 0.09
N THR A 72 16.77 29.59 0.20
CA THR A 72 16.77 31.07 0.22
C THR A 72 17.32 31.69 1.50
N SER A 73 17.40 30.94 2.61
CA SER A 73 17.82 31.46 3.92
C SER A 73 19.30 31.20 4.26
N SER A 74 20.04 30.40 3.47
CA SER A 74 21.44 30.11 3.73
C SER A 74 22.35 30.45 2.55
N SER A 75 23.27 31.40 2.75
CA SER A 75 24.34 31.73 1.79
C SER A 75 25.44 30.66 1.69
N ARG A 76 25.19 29.47 2.24
CA ARG A 76 26.13 28.34 2.35
C ARG A 76 25.57 27.01 1.81
N ALA A 77 24.37 26.99 1.21
CA ALA A 77 23.89 25.77 0.57
C ALA A 77 24.90 25.35 -0.54
N PRO A 78 25.47 24.14 -0.48
CA PRO A 78 26.28 23.64 -1.58
C PRO A 78 25.39 23.58 -2.84
N GLU A 79 25.94 23.89 -4.01
CA GLU A 79 25.25 23.93 -5.32
C GLU A 79 24.70 22.57 -5.81
N GLY A 80 24.32 21.67 -4.91
CA GLY A 80 23.82 20.31 -5.16
C GLY A 80 22.34 20.17 -4.85
N VAL A 81 21.50 20.56 -5.80
CA VAL A 81 20.23 19.91 -6.20
C VAL A 81 19.45 19.17 -5.10
N VAL A 82 18.64 19.89 -4.33
CA VAL A 82 17.63 19.30 -3.42
C VAL A 82 16.30 19.16 -4.19
N PHE A 83 16.26 18.25 -5.18
CA PHE A 83 15.14 18.00 -6.11
C PHE A 83 15.00 19.00 -7.28
N THR A 84 15.75 18.78 -8.37
CA THR A 84 15.41 19.38 -9.67
C THR A 84 14.08 18.83 -10.18
N ILE A 85 13.11 19.73 -10.32
CA ILE A 85 11.87 19.50 -11.05
C ILE A 85 12.25 19.02 -12.47
N GLY A 86 11.96 17.76 -12.78
CA GLY A 86 12.07 17.26 -14.15
C GLY A 86 11.23 18.14 -15.08
N SER A 87 11.71 18.39 -16.30
CA SER A 87 11.16 19.31 -17.32
C SER A 87 9.73 18.99 -17.84
N ARG A 88 8.90 18.30 -17.06
CA ARG A 88 7.56 17.81 -17.43
C ARG A 88 6.44 18.18 -16.44
N SER A 89 6.65 19.11 -15.52
CA SER A 89 5.57 19.67 -14.70
C SER A 89 4.66 20.57 -15.54
N ARG A 90 3.33 20.41 -15.38
CA ARG A 90 2.32 21.18 -16.13
C ARG A 90 2.09 22.55 -15.45
N PRO A 91 1.78 23.61 -16.22
CA PRO A 91 1.50 24.94 -15.67
C PRO A 91 0.38 24.99 -14.62
N THR A 92 -0.58 24.05 -14.67
CA THR A 92 -1.68 23.93 -13.71
C THR A 92 -1.24 23.56 -12.29
N SER A 93 0.04 23.23 -12.08
CA SER A 93 0.59 22.77 -10.80
C SER A 93 1.18 23.88 -9.93
N ILE A 94 1.23 25.12 -10.40
CA ILE A 94 1.74 26.29 -9.65
C ILE A 94 0.74 27.46 -9.60
N LEU A 95 -0.39 27.34 -10.31
CA LEU A 95 -1.41 28.37 -10.36
C LEU A 95 -2.36 28.23 -9.15
N PRO A 96 -2.89 29.35 -8.63
CA PRO A 96 -3.89 29.34 -7.56
C PRO A 96 -5.25 28.88 -8.10
N ASP A 97 -6.05 28.20 -7.25
CA ASP A 97 -7.36 27.61 -7.58
C ASP A 97 -8.26 28.51 -8.43
N ALA A 98 -8.18 29.82 -8.20
CA ALA A 98 -8.66 30.82 -9.12
C ALA A 98 -7.75 32.05 -9.15
N PHE A 99 -7.66 32.71 -10.31
CA PHE A 99 -7.01 34.01 -10.46
C PHE A 99 -7.70 34.83 -11.56
N VAL A 100 -7.74 36.15 -11.36
CA VAL A 100 -8.29 37.08 -12.33
C VAL A 100 -7.24 37.39 -13.39
N VAL A 101 -7.61 37.32 -14.65
CA VAL A 101 -6.78 37.65 -15.80
C VAL A 101 -7.40 38.86 -16.47
N THR A 102 -6.64 39.95 -16.61
CA THR A 102 -7.06 41.17 -17.28
C THR A 102 -6.33 41.32 -18.60
N TYR A 103 -7.08 41.65 -19.63
CA TYR A 103 -6.63 41.73 -21.01
C TYR A 103 -6.32 43.16 -21.46
N ALA A 104 -5.62 43.29 -22.58
CA ALA A 104 -5.31 44.59 -23.19
C ALA A 104 -6.57 45.29 -23.72
N SER A 105 -7.62 44.53 -24.01
CA SER A 105 -8.97 45.03 -24.30
C SER A 105 -9.63 45.74 -23.11
N GLY A 106 -9.13 45.54 -21.88
CA GLY A 106 -9.71 46.03 -20.64
C GLY A 106 -10.74 45.08 -20.03
N GLU A 107 -11.03 43.95 -20.68
CA GLU A 107 -11.85 42.88 -20.11
C GLU A 107 -11.06 42.08 -19.08
N SER A 108 -11.77 41.55 -18.07
CA SER A 108 -11.18 40.67 -17.05
C SER A 108 -12.06 39.45 -16.85
N GLU A 109 -11.43 38.30 -16.58
CA GLU A 109 -12.15 37.08 -16.23
C GLU A 109 -11.40 36.26 -15.18
N THR A 110 -12.14 35.46 -14.42
CA THR A 110 -11.55 34.57 -13.43
C THR A 110 -11.26 33.22 -14.07
N TYR A 111 -9.97 32.87 -14.15
CA TYR A 111 -9.51 31.53 -14.47
C TYR A 111 -9.56 30.67 -13.22
N PHE A 112 -9.98 29.42 -13.39
CA PHE A 112 -9.97 28.41 -12.32
C PHE A 112 -8.94 27.34 -12.65
N SER A 113 -7.91 27.15 -11.82
CA SER A 113 -6.91 26.11 -11.99
C SER A 113 -7.37 24.82 -11.32
N GLY A 114 -8.37 24.17 -11.90
CA GLY A 114 -8.87 22.89 -11.41
C GLY A 114 -10.01 22.38 -12.27
N LEU A 115 -9.92 21.11 -12.67
CA LEU A 115 -11.07 20.39 -13.21
C LEU A 115 -12.08 20.20 -12.07
N ARG A 116 -12.99 21.15 -11.92
CA ARG A 116 -14.21 20.92 -11.14
C ARG A 116 -15.05 19.92 -11.93
N TYR A 117 -15.33 18.74 -11.37
CA TYR A 117 -16.30 17.83 -11.99
C TYR A 117 -17.49 17.56 -11.09
N ARG A 118 -18.57 18.29 -11.37
CA ARG A 118 -19.95 17.83 -11.23
C ARG A 118 -20.68 18.26 -12.52
N GLY A 119 -20.94 17.30 -13.42
CA GLY A 119 -22.04 17.45 -14.38
C GLY A 119 -21.77 17.47 -15.90
N LEU A 120 -20.67 16.94 -16.44
CA LEU A 120 -20.53 16.79 -17.90
C LEU A 120 -20.07 15.39 -18.33
N ASN A 121 -20.55 14.98 -19.51
CA ASN A 121 -20.37 13.67 -20.11
C ASN A 121 -18.89 13.41 -20.45
N THR A 122 -18.34 12.34 -19.86
CA THR A 122 -16.94 11.90 -20.00
C THR A 122 -16.55 11.59 -21.46
N SER A 123 -17.52 11.32 -22.34
CA SER A 123 -17.26 11.03 -23.75
C SER A 123 -16.53 12.15 -24.48
N THR A 124 -16.91 13.42 -24.25
CA THR A 124 -16.32 14.58 -24.96
C THR A 124 -14.85 14.80 -24.62
N VAL A 125 -14.42 14.44 -23.40
CA VAL A 125 -13.01 14.54 -22.97
C VAL A 125 -12.19 13.40 -23.55
N TYR A 126 -12.75 12.18 -23.59
CA TYR A 126 -12.12 11.07 -24.30
C TYR A 126 -12.03 11.33 -25.81
N ASP A 127 -13.04 11.96 -26.42
CA ASP A 127 -13.04 12.32 -27.83
C ASP A 127 -12.01 13.43 -28.14
N LEU A 128 -11.79 14.38 -27.23
CA LEU A 128 -10.77 15.42 -27.37
C LEU A 128 -9.33 14.88 -27.14
N LEU A 129 -9.18 13.89 -26.26
CA LEU A 129 -7.91 13.18 -26.02
C LEU A 129 -7.56 12.25 -27.18
N ASN A 130 -8.55 11.54 -27.72
CA ASN A 130 -8.40 10.65 -28.87
C ASN A 130 -8.20 11.42 -30.20
N SER A 131 -8.74 12.63 -30.33
CA SER A 131 -8.60 13.45 -31.55
C SER A 131 -7.28 14.23 -31.67
N ASN A 132 -6.54 14.43 -30.57
CA ASN A 132 -5.30 15.22 -30.57
C ASN A 132 -3.99 14.42 -30.64
N ASN A 133 -4.05 13.09 -30.76
CA ASN A 133 -2.88 12.22 -30.89
C ASN A 133 -1.78 12.49 -29.82
N LEU A 134 -2.19 12.97 -28.64
CA LEU A 134 -1.30 13.16 -27.51
C LEU A 134 -1.05 11.78 -26.90
N ASP A 135 0.20 11.32 -27.00
CA ASP A 135 0.66 10.01 -26.53
C ASP A 135 0.68 9.97 -24.99
N LEU A 136 -0.51 9.97 -24.39
CA LEU A 136 -0.76 9.80 -22.95
C LEU A 136 -1.01 8.33 -22.59
N ASP A 137 -1.20 7.49 -23.61
CA ASP A 137 -1.41 6.04 -23.49
C ASP A 137 -0.10 5.24 -23.48
N THR A 138 1.06 5.88 -23.66
CA THR A 138 2.33 5.19 -23.49
C THR A 138 2.62 5.04 -22.00
N PRO A 139 2.70 3.80 -21.47
CA PRO A 139 2.92 3.61 -20.05
C PRO A 139 4.26 4.19 -19.63
N GLY A 140 4.36 4.74 -18.41
CA GLY A 140 5.64 5.19 -17.87
C GLY A 140 6.68 4.06 -17.81
N SER A 141 7.97 4.40 -17.75
CA SER A 141 9.07 3.43 -17.74
C SER A 141 8.93 2.36 -16.65
N ALA A 142 8.35 2.71 -15.49
CA ALA A 142 8.06 1.75 -14.42
C ALA A 142 7.04 0.67 -14.84
N TYR A 143 5.95 1.04 -15.50
CA TYR A 143 4.96 0.08 -16.03
C TYR A 143 5.54 -0.74 -17.18
N GLN A 144 6.35 -0.13 -18.06
CA GLN A 144 7.05 -0.84 -19.13
C GLN A 144 8.00 -1.91 -18.57
N ASN A 145 8.76 -1.59 -17.52
CA ASN A 145 9.64 -2.54 -16.85
C ASN A 145 8.86 -3.69 -16.19
N PHE A 146 7.71 -3.39 -15.58
CA PHE A 146 6.81 -4.39 -15.03
C PHE A 146 6.24 -5.32 -16.11
N GLN A 147 5.73 -4.79 -17.24
CA GLN A 147 5.24 -5.57 -18.39
C GLN A 147 6.32 -6.47 -19.00
N ILE A 148 7.54 -5.97 -19.14
CA ILE A 148 8.69 -6.74 -19.63
C ILE A 148 8.98 -7.89 -18.67
N ALA A 149 9.01 -7.62 -17.36
CA ALA A 149 9.22 -8.66 -16.34
C ALA A 149 8.12 -9.72 -16.37
N VAL A 150 6.84 -9.33 -16.45
CA VAL A 150 5.70 -10.26 -16.57
C VAL A 150 5.78 -11.11 -17.84
N SER A 151 6.14 -10.50 -18.97
CA SER A 151 6.28 -11.23 -20.24
C SER A 151 7.44 -12.22 -20.22
N GLN A 152 8.57 -11.85 -19.61
CA GLN A 152 9.72 -12.75 -19.40
C GLN A 152 9.35 -13.94 -18.51
N ILE A 153 8.54 -13.73 -17.46
CA ILE A 153 8.01 -14.81 -16.61
C ILE A 153 7.11 -15.76 -17.42
N GLN A 154 6.35 -15.23 -18.39
CA GLN A 154 5.52 -16.02 -19.29
C GLN A 154 6.28 -16.69 -20.45
N GLY A 155 7.63 -16.58 -20.48
CA GLY A 155 8.45 -17.13 -21.56
C GLY A 155 8.35 -16.38 -22.88
N VAL A 156 7.78 -15.17 -22.88
CA VAL A 156 7.62 -14.31 -24.06
C VAL A 156 8.71 -13.24 -24.04
N THR A 157 9.50 -13.16 -25.11
CA THR A 157 10.49 -12.08 -25.26
C THR A 157 9.78 -10.78 -25.61
N ALA A 158 9.49 -9.95 -24.62
CA ALA A 158 8.92 -8.61 -24.82
C ALA A 158 10.01 -7.53 -24.79
N THR A 159 9.97 -6.64 -25.76
CA THR A 159 10.81 -5.44 -25.83
C THR A 159 10.06 -4.23 -25.26
N THR A 160 10.79 -3.15 -24.96
CA THR A 160 10.19 -1.85 -24.59
C THR A 160 9.19 -1.37 -25.63
N LYS A 161 9.40 -1.72 -26.90
CA LYS A 161 8.50 -1.38 -28.00
C LYS A 161 7.19 -2.19 -27.95
N ASP A 162 7.25 -3.45 -27.50
CA ASP A 162 6.05 -4.29 -27.33
C ASP A 162 5.22 -3.82 -26.13
N ALA A 163 5.87 -3.38 -25.05
CA ALA A 163 5.21 -2.76 -23.90
C ALA A 163 4.57 -1.40 -24.25
N GLN A 164 5.12 -0.68 -25.25
CA GLN A 164 4.57 0.58 -25.76
C GLN A 164 3.42 0.37 -26.78
N GLN A 165 3.39 -0.77 -27.48
CA GLN A 165 2.39 -1.04 -28.51
C GLN A 165 1.07 -1.62 -27.97
N ARG A 166 1.05 -2.12 -26.73
CA ARG A 166 -0.19 -2.51 -26.05
C ARG A 166 -0.92 -1.25 -25.58
N LYS A 167 -1.68 -0.63 -26.48
CA LYS A 167 -2.67 0.39 -26.12
C LYS A 167 -3.65 -0.19 -25.11
N SER A 168 -4.09 0.64 -24.18
CA SER A 168 -5.24 0.32 -23.33
C SER A 168 -6.37 -0.15 -24.23
N THR A 169 -6.90 -1.36 -23.97
CA THR A 169 -8.12 -1.79 -24.64
C THR A 169 -9.16 -0.71 -24.37
N PRO A 170 -9.77 -0.09 -25.39
CA PRO A 170 -10.80 0.91 -25.16
C PRO A 170 -11.86 0.30 -24.25
N LYS A 171 -12.08 0.89 -23.06
CA LYS A 171 -13.29 0.60 -22.29
C LYS A 171 -14.45 1.09 -23.14
N THR A 172 -15.03 0.21 -23.95
CA THR A 172 -16.37 0.41 -24.50
C THR A 172 -17.31 0.57 -23.32
N THR A 173 -17.57 1.83 -22.96
CA THR A 173 -18.46 2.21 -21.86
C THR A 173 -19.86 2.52 -22.39
N ASP A 174 -20.22 1.88 -23.51
CA ASP A 174 -21.57 1.84 -24.08
C ASP A 174 -22.18 0.44 -23.87
N VAL A 175 -21.92 -0.18 -22.71
CA VAL A 175 -22.97 -1.00 -22.13
C VAL A 175 -23.85 0.00 -21.42
N GLU A 176 -24.96 0.33 -22.08
CA GLU A 176 -26.14 0.93 -21.47
C GLU A 176 -26.39 0.16 -20.16
N LEU A 177 -25.89 0.71 -19.05
CA LEU A 177 -26.36 0.36 -17.73
C LEU A 177 -27.81 0.81 -17.76
N GLU A 178 -28.69 -0.07 -18.25
CA GLU A 178 -30.03 -0.16 -17.72
C GLU A 178 -29.83 -0.10 -16.22
N VAL A 179 -30.14 1.07 -15.67
CA VAL A 179 -30.41 1.24 -14.25
C VAL A 179 -31.49 0.20 -14.00
N LEU A 180 -31.06 -1.00 -13.60
CA LEU A 180 -31.88 -1.97 -12.92
C LEU A 180 -32.43 -1.18 -11.76
N LYS A 181 -33.64 -0.67 -11.96
CA LYS A 181 -34.45 -0.06 -10.92
C LYS A 181 -34.29 -1.01 -9.74
N GLN A 182 -33.87 -0.49 -8.60
CA GLN A 182 -34.10 -1.15 -7.32
C GLN A 182 -35.57 -1.57 -7.34
N VAL A 183 -35.78 -2.85 -7.58
CA VAL A 183 -37.09 -3.45 -7.45
C VAL A 183 -37.25 -3.54 -5.95
N ASP A 184 -37.92 -2.55 -5.36
CA ASP A 184 -38.51 -2.63 -4.02
C ASP A 184 -39.59 -3.73 -4.01
N GLY A 185 -39.18 -4.97 -4.24
CA GLY A 185 -40.03 -6.15 -4.31
C GLY A 185 -39.45 -7.21 -3.39
N ASP A 186 -40.17 -7.47 -2.30
CA ASP A 186 -40.03 -8.60 -1.37
C ASP A 186 -38.69 -9.36 -1.48
N ASP A 187 -37.73 -8.83 -0.74
CA ASP A 187 -36.36 -9.32 -0.60
C ASP A 187 -36.37 -10.70 0.10
N THR A 188 -36.56 -11.77 -0.67
CA THR A 188 -36.25 -13.14 -0.24
C THR A 188 -34.74 -13.39 -0.30
N GLY A 189 -33.92 -12.43 0.13
CA GLY A 189 -32.47 -12.52 0.11
C GLY A 189 -31.97 -13.74 0.88
N TYR A 190 -30.77 -14.20 0.54
CA TYR A 190 -30.13 -15.35 1.19
C TYR A 190 -30.09 -15.14 2.71
N GLN A 191 -30.77 -16.02 3.44
CA GLN A 191 -30.89 -15.94 4.91
C GLN A 191 -29.80 -16.79 5.56
N PHE A 192 -28.84 -16.13 6.20
CA PHE A 192 -27.85 -16.82 7.04
C PHE A 192 -28.49 -17.34 8.32
N ASP A 193 -27.98 -18.46 8.83
CA ASP A 193 -28.45 -19.02 10.10
C ASP A 193 -27.88 -18.22 11.27
N GLU A 194 -26.68 -17.68 11.09
CA GLU A 194 -26.00 -16.80 12.05
C GLU A 194 -25.20 -15.71 11.31
N VAL A 195 -25.30 -14.47 11.79
CA VAL A 195 -24.48 -13.34 11.35
C VAL A 195 -23.62 -12.88 12.52
N ILE A 196 -22.30 -12.95 12.35
CA ILE A 196 -21.33 -12.57 13.37
C ILE A 196 -20.98 -11.10 13.19
N ASN A 197 -21.27 -10.32 14.23
CA ASN A 197 -21.05 -8.89 14.28
C ASN A 197 -20.00 -8.58 15.36
N LEU A 198 -18.85 -8.02 14.99
CA LEU A 198 -17.73 -7.72 15.89
C LEU A 198 -17.34 -6.25 15.84
N ARG A 199 -16.64 -5.78 16.88
CA ARG A 199 -16.08 -4.43 16.91
C ARG A 199 -14.80 -4.36 16.07
N SER A 200 -14.79 -3.49 15.06
CA SER A 200 -13.59 -3.18 14.29
C SER A 200 -12.51 -2.59 15.19
N GLN A 201 -11.30 -3.10 15.10
CA GLN A 201 -10.15 -2.50 15.80
C GLN A 201 -9.75 -1.13 15.21
N LEU A 202 -10.10 -0.89 13.94
CA LEU A 202 -9.72 0.34 13.23
C LEU A 202 -10.69 1.48 13.52
N SER A 203 -12.00 1.24 13.40
CA SER A 203 -13.01 2.29 13.62
C SER A 203 -13.60 2.29 15.04
N GLY A 204 -13.46 1.18 15.77
CA GLY A 204 -14.19 0.98 17.03
C GLY A 204 -15.68 0.73 16.84
N GLU A 205 -16.21 0.73 15.61
CA GLU A 205 -17.62 0.47 15.32
C GLU A 205 -17.90 -1.02 15.16
N ARG A 206 -19.14 -1.43 15.40
CA ARG A 206 -19.59 -2.80 15.17
C ARG A 206 -19.89 -2.99 13.68
N MET A 207 -19.39 -4.07 13.10
CA MET A 207 -19.62 -4.43 11.70
C MET A 207 -19.86 -5.93 11.56
N ASP A 208 -20.63 -6.31 10.55
CA ASP A 208 -20.81 -7.72 10.20
C ASP A 208 -19.53 -8.22 9.54
N VAL A 209 -18.89 -9.21 10.17
CA VAL A 209 -17.56 -9.66 9.77
C VAL A 209 -17.57 -11.04 9.12
N ALA A 210 -18.55 -11.87 9.48
CA ALA A 210 -18.76 -13.19 8.94
C ALA A 210 -20.22 -13.62 9.12
N ALA A 211 -20.65 -14.62 8.38
CA ALA A 211 -21.93 -15.28 8.58
C ALA A 211 -21.84 -16.73 8.10
N TYR A 212 -22.68 -17.61 8.62
CA TYR A 212 -22.75 -18.97 8.11
C TYR A 212 -24.17 -19.46 7.88
N LYS A 213 -24.29 -20.43 6.99
CA LYS A 213 -25.53 -21.15 6.68
C LYS A 213 -25.23 -22.63 6.49
N ILE A 214 -26.04 -23.50 7.06
CA ILE A 214 -25.95 -24.96 6.91
C ILE A 214 -27.07 -25.40 5.97
N HIS A 215 -26.71 -25.82 4.75
CA HIS A 215 -27.64 -26.48 3.83
C HIS A 215 -27.65 -27.98 4.07
N ASP A 216 -28.61 -28.68 3.47
CA ASP A 216 -28.71 -30.14 3.56
C ASP A 216 -27.45 -30.86 3.02
N GLU A 217 -26.79 -30.29 2.01
CA GLU A 217 -25.66 -30.92 1.31
C GLU A 217 -24.28 -30.34 1.67
N PHE A 218 -24.21 -29.05 2.02
CA PHE A 218 -22.97 -28.35 2.32
C PHE A 218 -23.20 -27.17 3.28
N ALA A 219 -22.15 -26.80 4.00
CA ALA A 219 -22.15 -25.66 4.90
C ALA A 219 -21.40 -24.49 4.25
N VAL A 220 -21.90 -23.26 4.39
CA VAL A 220 -21.26 -22.05 3.86
C VAL A 220 -20.80 -21.15 4.99
N LEU A 221 -19.55 -20.73 4.97
CA LEU A 221 -18.98 -19.68 5.79
C LEU A 221 -18.59 -18.49 4.91
N LYS A 222 -19.35 -17.39 5.00
CA LYS A 222 -19.04 -16.11 4.36
C LYS A 222 -18.15 -15.29 5.28
N ILE A 223 -17.02 -14.80 4.78
CA ILE A 223 -16.12 -13.92 5.53
C ILE A 223 -16.06 -12.57 4.82
N GLU A 224 -16.65 -11.55 5.45
CA GLU A 224 -16.71 -10.19 4.91
C GLU A 224 -15.43 -9.40 5.16
N SER A 225 -14.74 -9.68 6.26
CA SER A 225 -13.51 -8.98 6.64
C SER A 225 -12.63 -9.88 7.51
N PHE A 226 -11.34 -9.59 7.60
CA PHE A 226 -10.44 -10.14 8.63
C PHE A 226 -10.03 -9.06 9.64
N ALA A 227 -10.66 -7.89 9.66
CA ALA A 227 -10.27 -6.72 10.45
C ALA A 227 -10.65 -6.82 11.95
N PHE A 228 -10.42 -7.98 12.55
CA PHE A 228 -10.68 -8.31 13.95
C PHE A 228 -9.64 -9.32 14.43
N GLU A 229 -9.19 -9.20 15.68
CA GLU A 229 -8.32 -10.20 16.31
C GLU A 229 -9.05 -11.01 17.39
N ALA A 230 -9.96 -10.35 18.11
CA ALA A 230 -10.67 -10.93 19.24
C ALA A 230 -12.19 -10.67 19.14
N ASP A 231 -12.96 -11.56 19.77
CA ASP A 231 -14.40 -11.39 19.97
C ASP A 231 -14.69 -10.47 21.17
N ASP A 232 -15.98 -10.28 21.51
CA ASP A 232 -16.39 -9.40 22.60
C ASP A 232 -15.91 -9.89 23.99
N ASP A 233 -15.55 -11.17 24.11
CA ASP A 233 -15.02 -11.78 25.33
C ASP A 233 -13.48 -11.76 25.37
N GLY A 234 -12.84 -11.26 24.31
CA GLY A 234 -11.38 -11.20 24.19
C GLY A 234 -10.73 -12.50 23.70
N ASN A 235 -11.51 -13.50 23.28
CA ASN A 235 -10.96 -14.72 22.69
C ASN A 235 -10.62 -14.49 21.22
N PRO A 236 -9.68 -15.23 20.60
CA PRO A 236 -9.34 -15.02 19.21
C PRO A 236 -10.54 -15.30 18.28
N ALA A 237 -11.07 -14.23 17.66
CA ALA A 237 -12.41 -14.25 17.08
C ALA A 237 -12.55 -15.25 15.94
N MET A 238 -11.53 -15.43 15.10
CA MET A 238 -11.61 -16.37 13.98
C MET A 238 -11.71 -17.83 14.45
N ILE A 239 -11.09 -18.15 15.58
CA ILE A 239 -11.18 -19.49 16.19
C ILE A 239 -12.63 -19.71 16.67
N SER A 240 -13.23 -18.72 17.34
CA SER A 240 -14.63 -18.77 17.79
C SER A 240 -15.59 -18.93 16.60
N ILE A 241 -15.40 -18.15 15.53
CA ILE A 241 -16.21 -18.23 14.29
C ILE A 241 -16.13 -19.62 13.67
N TRP A 242 -14.92 -20.15 13.48
CA TRP A 242 -14.73 -21.48 12.92
C TRP A 242 -15.33 -22.57 13.81
N SER A 243 -15.18 -22.43 15.13
CA SER A 243 -15.74 -23.38 16.09
C SER A 243 -17.26 -23.45 16.01
N ASN A 244 -17.92 -22.30 15.99
CA ASN A 244 -19.38 -22.22 15.86
C ASN A 244 -19.87 -22.80 14.51
N PHE A 245 -19.18 -22.46 13.41
CA PHE A 245 -19.49 -22.99 12.08
C PHE A 245 -19.38 -24.52 12.01
N THR A 246 -18.27 -25.08 12.51
CA THR A 246 -18.04 -26.53 12.51
C THR A 246 -18.98 -27.28 13.45
N ALA A 247 -19.33 -26.70 14.60
CA ALA A 247 -20.31 -27.27 15.51
C ALA A 247 -21.72 -27.32 14.86
N ALA A 248 -22.15 -26.24 14.21
CA ALA A 248 -23.42 -26.20 13.50
C ALA A 248 -23.46 -27.21 12.33
N ALA A 249 -22.38 -27.34 11.57
CA ALA A 249 -22.28 -28.34 10.51
C ALA A 249 -22.34 -29.78 11.06
N LYS A 250 -21.65 -30.04 12.19
CA LYS A 250 -21.68 -31.34 12.89
C LYS A 250 -23.07 -31.72 13.34
N GLU A 251 -23.81 -30.79 13.94
CA GLU A 251 -25.18 -31.02 14.43
C GLU A 251 -26.12 -31.43 13.30
N ASN A 252 -25.91 -30.90 12.09
CA ASN A 252 -26.69 -31.21 10.91
C ASN A 252 -26.10 -32.37 10.07
N GLY A 253 -24.96 -32.94 10.45
CA GLY A 253 -24.33 -34.04 9.73
C GLY A 253 -23.73 -33.66 8.36
N VAL A 254 -23.42 -32.37 8.16
CA VAL A 254 -22.98 -31.82 6.87
C VAL A 254 -21.46 -31.78 6.79
N THR A 255 -20.86 -32.64 5.97
CA THR A 255 -19.40 -32.81 5.92
C THR A 255 -18.70 -32.06 4.78
N LYS A 256 -19.42 -31.28 3.97
CA LYS A 256 -18.84 -30.44 2.92
C LYS A 256 -18.90 -28.97 3.33
N ALA A 257 -17.82 -28.21 3.12
CA ALA A 257 -17.78 -26.79 3.45
C ALA A 257 -17.42 -25.92 2.25
N MET A 258 -18.01 -24.73 2.21
CA MET A 258 -17.67 -23.65 1.32
C MET A 258 -17.23 -22.43 2.14
N ILE A 259 -16.05 -21.91 1.87
CA ILE A 259 -15.51 -20.69 2.49
C ILE A 259 -15.52 -19.60 1.43
N ASP A 260 -16.46 -18.66 1.54
CA ASP A 260 -16.58 -17.53 0.63
C ASP A 260 -15.82 -16.30 1.17
N ILE A 261 -14.79 -15.90 0.41
CA ILE A 261 -13.95 -14.72 0.69
C ILE A 261 -14.19 -13.60 -0.33
N SER A 262 -15.28 -13.66 -1.10
CA SER A 262 -15.67 -12.62 -2.04
C SER A 262 -15.97 -11.29 -1.35
N GLY A 263 -15.58 -10.18 -1.96
CA GLY A 263 -15.75 -8.84 -1.37
C GLY A 263 -14.90 -8.59 -0.12
N ASN A 264 -14.12 -9.56 0.35
CA ASN A 264 -13.32 -9.42 1.56
C ASN A 264 -12.14 -8.49 1.33
N GLY A 265 -12.14 -7.29 1.93
CA GLY A 265 -11.10 -6.28 1.77
C GLY A 265 -9.76 -6.59 2.47
N GLY A 266 -9.62 -7.73 3.14
CA GLY A 266 -8.46 -8.09 3.95
C GLY A 266 -8.69 -7.81 5.44
N GLY A 267 -7.62 -7.52 6.19
CA GLY A 267 -7.70 -7.24 7.62
C GLY A 267 -6.42 -7.62 8.35
N VAL A 268 -6.54 -8.22 9.53
CA VAL A 268 -5.40 -8.66 10.33
C VAL A 268 -4.91 -10.02 9.85
N ILE A 269 -3.61 -10.11 9.53
CA ILE A 269 -3.02 -11.32 8.93
C ILE A 269 -3.17 -12.54 9.84
N THR A 270 -3.03 -12.35 11.16
CA THR A 270 -3.16 -13.41 12.18
C THR A 270 -4.50 -14.15 12.08
N SER A 271 -5.60 -13.44 11.81
CA SER A 271 -6.93 -14.03 11.65
C SER A 271 -7.02 -14.94 10.42
N GLY A 272 -6.35 -14.57 9.31
CA GLY A 272 -6.22 -15.45 8.15
C GLY A 272 -5.42 -16.73 8.46
N TYR A 273 -4.37 -16.62 9.28
CA TYR A 273 -3.62 -17.78 9.75
C TYR A 273 -4.41 -18.67 10.70
N GLN A 274 -5.14 -18.08 11.66
CA GLN A 274 -6.00 -18.82 12.58
C GLN A 274 -6.98 -19.70 11.81
N LEU A 275 -7.67 -19.14 10.80
CA LEU A 275 -8.58 -19.92 9.96
C LEU A 275 -7.86 -21.06 9.21
N ALA A 276 -6.67 -20.79 8.65
CA ALA A 276 -5.89 -21.82 7.96
C ALA A 276 -5.45 -22.95 8.91
N VAL A 277 -5.07 -22.62 10.15
CA VAL A 277 -4.73 -23.61 11.18
C VAL A 277 -5.97 -24.38 11.60
N SER A 278 -7.11 -23.72 11.78
CA SER A 278 -8.34 -24.40 12.16
C SER A 278 -8.86 -25.35 11.06
N LEU A 279 -8.57 -25.04 9.79
CA LEU A 279 -8.84 -25.92 8.65
C LEU A 279 -7.85 -27.10 8.56
N PHE A 280 -6.58 -26.87 8.92
CA PHE A 280 -5.50 -27.87 8.89
C PHE A 280 -4.80 -28.03 10.25
N PRO A 281 -5.51 -28.44 11.32
CA PRO A 281 -4.92 -28.46 12.67
C PRO A 281 -3.88 -29.57 12.86
N PHE A 282 -3.79 -30.48 11.89
CA PHE A 282 -2.79 -31.55 11.82
C PHE A 282 -1.46 -31.09 11.20
N ALA A 283 -1.47 -30.01 10.41
CA ALA A 283 -0.26 -29.53 9.75
C ALA A 283 0.67 -28.92 10.80
N PRO A 284 1.93 -29.39 10.92
CA PRO A 284 2.78 -29.02 12.05
C PRO A 284 3.11 -27.52 12.03
N TYR A 285 3.31 -26.95 13.22
CA TYR A 285 3.62 -25.51 13.39
C TYR A 285 4.69 -25.01 12.43
N LYS A 286 5.76 -25.77 12.18
CA LYS A 286 6.84 -25.45 11.21
C LYS A 286 6.36 -25.05 9.81
N VAL A 287 5.14 -25.44 9.41
CA VAL A 287 4.52 -25.07 8.13
C VAL A 287 3.87 -23.68 8.20
N PHE A 288 3.36 -23.31 9.37
CA PHE A 288 2.72 -22.03 9.68
C PHE A 288 3.66 -21.00 10.30
N GLU A 289 4.82 -21.41 10.80
CA GLU A 289 5.92 -20.58 11.32
C GLU A 289 6.45 -19.57 10.27
N ARG A 290 5.84 -19.53 9.08
CA ARG A 290 6.24 -18.75 7.92
C ARG A 290 6.78 -17.39 8.31
N GLN A 291 7.95 -17.20 7.75
CA GLN A 291 8.88 -16.13 7.99
C GLN A 291 8.63 -15.12 6.88
N PHE A 292 8.22 -13.92 7.29
CA PHE A 292 8.30 -12.80 6.37
C PHE A 292 9.77 -12.44 6.24
N ASP A 293 10.25 -12.38 5.01
CA ASP A 293 11.59 -11.85 4.76
C ASP A 293 11.45 -10.34 4.65
N VAL A 294 12.13 -9.63 5.53
CA VAL A 294 12.27 -8.19 5.40
C VAL A 294 13.36 -7.92 4.37
N THR A 295 12.98 -7.20 3.32
CA THR A 295 13.89 -6.80 2.24
C THR A 295 14.35 -5.40 2.53
N TYR A 296 15.64 -5.24 2.83
CA TYR A 296 16.20 -3.90 3.02
C TYR A 296 16.31 -3.25 1.65
N ASN A 297 15.53 -2.19 1.47
CA ASN A 297 15.78 -1.28 0.38
C ASN A 297 17.10 -0.50 0.64
N SER A 298 17.59 0.19 -0.38
CA SER A 298 18.83 0.97 -0.28
C SER A 298 18.82 1.99 0.85
N VAL A 299 17.67 2.57 1.17
CA VAL A 299 17.51 3.57 2.24
C VAL A 299 17.71 2.91 3.60
N MET A 300 17.08 1.77 3.86
CA MET A 300 17.27 0.99 5.09
C MET A 300 18.74 0.58 5.28
N LEU A 301 19.39 0.09 4.21
CA LEU A 301 20.82 -0.23 4.26
C LEU A 301 21.67 0.99 4.58
N ALA A 302 21.43 2.12 3.92
CA ALA A 302 22.15 3.35 4.20
C ALA A 302 21.93 3.84 5.63
N TYR A 303 20.69 3.76 6.14
CA TYR A 303 20.40 4.06 7.53
C TYR A 303 21.27 3.22 8.47
N ASN A 304 21.26 1.90 8.29
CA ASN A 304 22.03 0.99 9.15
C ASN A 304 23.54 1.21 9.04
N ASP A 305 24.05 1.30 7.81
CA ASP A 305 25.49 1.24 7.56
C ASP A 305 26.18 2.60 7.76
N THR A 306 25.43 3.70 7.65
CA THR A 306 26.00 5.06 7.68
C THR A 306 25.35 5.95 8.73
N VAL A 307 24.02 5.98 8.81
CA VAL A 307 23.34 6.95 9.67
C VAL A 307 23.36 6.53 11.13
N SER A 308 22.98 5.30 11.45
CA SER A 308 22.92 4.78 12.82
C SER A 308 24.25 4.89 13.56
N PRO A 309 25.41 4.48 13.00
CA PRO A 309 26.69 4.56 13.71
C PRO A 309 27.12 6.00 14.00
N VAL A 310 26.81 6.92 13.09
CA VAL A 310 27.10 8.35 13.28
C VAL A 310 26.18 8.95 14.33
N MET A 311 24.91 8.56 14.35
CA MET A 311 23.96 9.00 15.37
C MET A 311 24.29 8.46 16.77
N ASP A 312 24.74 7.22 16.88
CA ASP A 312 25.21 6.66 18.16
C ASP A 312 26.42 7.43 18.69
N SER A 313 27.38 7.73 17.81
CA SER A 313 28.55 8.56 18.15
C SER A 313 28.12 9.98 18.54
N LEU A 314 27.16 10.55 17.83
CA LEU A 314 26.67 11.89 18.08
C LEU A 314 25.93 12.01 19.41
N LYS A 315 25.12 11.03 19.80
CA LYS A 315 24.46 10.99 21.12
C LYS A 315 25.46 11.08 22.26
N LEU A 316 26.59 10.39 22.14
CA LEU A 316 27.69 10.47 23.10
C LEU A 316 28.30 11.89 23.12
N GLU A 317 28.62 12.46 21.95
CA GLU A 317 29.20 13.79 21.84
C GLU A 317 28.27 14.89 22.37
N VAL A 318 26.97 14.85 22.06
CA VAL A 318 25.96 15.80 22.57
C VAL A 318 25.92 15.79 24.10
N ASN A 319 26.03 14.60 24.71
CA ASN A 319 26.06 14.48 26.17
C ASN A 319 27.36 15.02 26.79
N LEU A 320 28.46 15.09 26.03
CA LEU A 320 29.74 15.63 26.47
C LEU A 320 29.88 17.15 26.27
N LEU A 321 29.01 17.77 25.47
CA LEU A 321 29.00 19.23 25.31
C LEU A 321 28.81 19.90 26.67
N THR A 322 29.61 20.90 26.98
CA THR A 322 29.46 21.73 28.19
C THR A 322 28.49 22.88 27.94
N ASP A 323 27.90 23.43 29.00
CA ASP A 323 26.99 24.58 28.87
C ASP A 323 27.69 25.78 28.23
N THR A 324 28.97 26.01 28.54
CA THR A 324 29.79 27.05 27.90
C THR A 324 29.95 26.84 26.38
N GLN A 325 30.10 25.59 25.92
CA GLN A 325 30.18 25.31 24.48
C GLN A 325 28.84 25.53 23.78
N LEU A 326 27.73 25.17 24.44
CA LEU A 326 26.38 25.38 23.92
C LEU A 326 26.01 26.87 23.89
N GLU A 327 26.36 27.65 24.94
CA GLU A 327 26.19 29.10 24.97
C GLU A 327 26.96 29.78 23.84
N ALA A 328 28.24 29.44 23.67
CA ALA A 328 29.05 29.98 22.57
C ALA A 328 28.45 29.65 21.19
N TYR A 329 27.81 28.49 21.06
CA TYR A 329 27.13 28.10 19.82
C TYR A 329 25.83 28.89 19.58
N ILE A 330 25.02 29.08 20.63
CA ILE A 330 23.81 29.90 20.58
C ILE A 330 24.17 31.33 20.17
N GLU A 331 25.21 31.91 20.78
CA GLU A 331 25.68 33.26 20.46
C GLU A 331 26.22 33.40 19.02
N ALA A 332 26.84 32.32 18.50
CA ALA A 332 27.37 32.29 17.15
C ALA A 332 26.32 31.96 16.08
N SER A 333 25.17 31.44 16.48
CA SER A 333 24.09 31.03 15.57
C SER A 333 23.32 32.25 15.05
N PRO A 334 22.94 32.28 13.76
CA PRO A 334 22.03 33.29 13.24
C PRO A 334 20.71 33.32 14.04
N THR A 335 20.13 34.51 14.23
CA THR A 335 18.81 34.66 14.88
C THR A 335 17.69 33.89 14.17
N SER A 336 17.87 33.59 12.88
CA SER A 336 16.94 32.82 12.07
C SER A 336 17.03 31.30 12.27
N THR A 337 18.05 30.78 12.97
CA THR A 337 18.20 29.32 13.17
C THR A 337 16.98 28.71 13.87
N GLY A 338 16.43 29.43 14.86
CA GLY A 338 15.23 29.01 15.56
C GLY A 338 14.00 28.89 14.67
N GLU A 339 13.76 29.91 13.83
CA GLU A 339 12.65 29.92 12.87
C GLU A 339 12.80 28.82 11.82
N LEU A 340 14.04 28.57 11.37
CA LEU A 340 14.36 27.50 10.43
C LEU A 340 14.00 26.12 11.01
N VAL A 341 14.45 25.85 12.24
CA VAL A 341 14.18 24.59 12.95
C VAL A 341 12.67 24.40 13.16
N SER A 342 11.95 25.42 13.61
CA SER A 342 10.49 25.35 13.76
C SER A 342 9.79 25.06 12.43
N SER A 343 10.16 25.76 11.36
CA SER A 343 9.57 25.54 10.03
C SER A 343 9.85 24.14 9.48
N MET A 344 11.03 23.59 9.78
CA MET A 344 11.35 22.21 9.45
C MET A 344 10.48 21.22 10.20
N ILE A 345 10.32 21.37 11.52
CA ILE A 345 9.47 20.48 12.33
C ILE A 345 8.03 20.51 11.84
N GLU A 346 7.48 21.69 11.54
CA GLU A 346 6.14 21.83 10.94
C GLU A 346 6.01 21.07 9.62
N SER A 347 7.05 21.14 8.77
CA SER A 347 7.09 20.39 7.52
C SER A 347 7.12 18.88 7.78
N LEU A 348 7.92 18.43 8.75
CA LEU A 348 8.02 17.02 9.15
C LEU A 348 6.72 16.47 9.74
N LEU A 349 5.99 17.28 10.51
CA LEU A 349 4.66 16.94 11.00
C LEU A 349 3.69 16.66 9.85
N GLY A 350 3.76 17.42 8.74
CA GLY A 350 2.99 17.14 7.53
C GLY A 350 3.20 15.71 6.99
N PHE A 351 4.46 15.25 6.96
CA PHE A 351 4.78 13.87 6.54
C PHE A 351 4.30 12.82 7.56
N CYS A 352 4.36 13.13 8.86
CA CYS A 352 3.90 12.21 9.89
C CYS A 352 2.36 12.04 9.88
N CYS A 353 1.65 13.14 9.63
CA CYS A 353 0.20 13.21 9.66
C CYS A 353 -0.49 12.65 8.41
N ASN A 354 0.23 12.39 7.31
CA ASN A 354 -0.34 11.91 6.03
C ASN A 354 -1.56 12.75 5.57
N ASP A 355 -1.44 14.07 5.60
CA ASP A 355 -2.51 15.03 5.23
C ASP A 355 -3.79 14.98 6.11
N ILE A 356 -3.79 14.27 7.24
CA ILE A 356 -4.85 14.37 8.25
C ILE A 356 -4.74 15.73 8.96
N LEU A 357 -5.88 16.33 9.33
CA LEU A 357 -5.93 17.56 10.14
C LEU A 357 -5.03 17.43 11.38
N LEU A 358 -4.25 18.48 11.66
CA LEU A 358 -3.25 18.49 12.73
C LEU A 358 -3.85 18.12 14.10
N GLU A 359 -5.07 18.55 14.39
CA GLU A 359 -5.81 18.23 15.62
C GLU A 359 -6.05 16.72 15.79
N THR A 360 -6.37 16.02 14.70
CA THR A 360 -6.52 14.56 14.72
C THR A 360 -5.15 13.88 14.80
N CYS A 361 -4.14 14.48 14.15
CA CYS A 361 -2.77 13.97 14.15
C CYS A 361 -2.11 13.99 15.54
N GLN A 362 -2.49 14.92 16.42
CA GLN A 362 -2.01 14.97 17.81
C GLN A 362 -2.34 13.72 18.63
N ASN A 363 -3.28 12.88 18.17
CA ASN A 363 -3.59 11.60 18.82
C ASN A 363 -2.84 10.41 18.18
N LEU A 364 -2.09 10.63 17.10
CA LEU A 364 -1.28 9.60 16.48
C LEU A 364 0.03 9.47 17.26
N GLN A 365 0.15 8.42 18.06
CA GLN A 365 1.33 8.15 18.91
C GLN A 365 2.66 8.27 18.15
N ARG A 366 2.71 7.83 16.89
CA ARG A 366 3.89 7.92 16.02
C ARG A 366 4.37 9.36 15.74
N CYS A 367 3.54 10.38 15.95
CA CYS A 367 3.87 11.78 15.71
C CYS A 367 4.25 12.55 16.98
N PHE A 368 4.14 11.92 18.16
CA PHE A 368 4.41 12.58 19.44
C PHE A 368 5.82 13.16 19.50
N PRO A 369 6.89 12.45 19.06
CA PRO A 369 8.24 13.02 19.14
C PRO A 369 8.42 14.31 18.32
N LEU A 370 7.71 14.47 17.18
CA LEU A 370 7.74 15.71 16.42
C LEU A 370 6.94 16.84 17.09
N PHE A 371 5.84 16.53 17.76
CA PHE A 371 5.10 17.52 18.55
C PHE A 371 5.91 18.00 19.75
N ASP A 372 6.57 17.07 20.47
CA ASP A 372 7.45 17.39 21.59
C ASP A 372 8.63 18.25 21.12
N LEU A 373 9.22 17.91 19.96
CA LEU A 373 10.25 18.74 19.32
C LEU A 373 9.73 20.12 18.96
N SER A 374 8.51 20.25 18.45
CA SER A 374 7.92 21.56 18.12
C SER A 374 7.81 22.45 19.37
N VAL A 375 7.37 21.90 20.50
CA VAL A 375 7.26 22.63 21.77
C VAL A 375 8.63 23.03 22.29
N SER A 376 9.61 22.12 22.20
CA SER A 376 10.98 22.38 22.64
C SER A 376 11.69 23.40 21.74
N ALA A 377 11.46 23.39 20.43
CA ALA A 377 11.96 24.41 19.51
C ALA A 377 11.39 25.80 19.83
N GLN A 378 10.08 25.90 20.09
CA GLN A 378 9.45 27.16 20.50
C GLN A 378 10.04 27.68 21.82
N THR A 379 10.25 26.79 22.79
CA THR A 379 10.86 27.15 24.08
C THR A 379 12.29 27.63 23.91
N MET A 380 13.09 26.94 23.09
CA MET A 380 14.46 27.33 22.76
C MET A 380 14.51 28.69 22.05
N ASN A 381 13.56 28.97 21.16
CA ASN A 381 13.49 30.25 20.44
C ASN A 381 13.11 31.41 21.35
N GLN A 382 12.22 31.19 22.31
CA GLN A 382 11.79 32.20 23.27
C GLN A 382 12.84 32.43 24.37
N PHE A 383 13.53 31.38 24.79
CA PHE A 383 14.46 31.38 25.92
C PHE A 383 15.77 30.65 25.58
N PRO A 384 16.57 31.19 24.64
CA PRO A 384 17.79 30.53 24.19
C PRO A 384 18.78 30.44 25.36
N SER A 385 19.09 29.21 25.77
CA SER A 385 20.05 28.91 26.84
C SER A 385 20.66 27.53 26.63
N ALA A 386 21.85 27.29 27.18
CA ALA A 386 22.50 25.99 27.07
C ALA A 386 21.65 24.80 27.55
N PRO A 387 20.94 24.87 28.70
CA PRO A 387 20.04 23.79 29.12
C PRO A 387 18.91 23.51 28.12
N GLN A 388 18.33 24.55 27.52
CA GLN A 388 17.27 24.40 26.52
C GLN A 388 17.81 23.79 25.22
N MET A 389 18.96 24.24 24.73
CA MET A 389 19.63 23.66 23.57
C MET A 389 19.99 22.19 23.81
N ARG A 390 20.52 21.85 24.99
CA ARG A 390 20.82 20.45 25.34
C ARG A 390 19.57 19.58 25.34
N SER A 391 18.50 20.04 26.00
CA SER A 391 17.21 19.34 26.05
C SER A 391 16.65 19.14 24.64
N PHE A 392 16.73 20.17 23.79
CA PHE A 392 16.30 20.08 22.40
C PHE A 392 17.13 19.05 21.61
N LEU A 393 18.47 19.09 21.72
CA LEU A 393 19.36 18.13 21.04
C LEU A 393 19.11 16.69 21.50
N GLN A 394 18.85 16.47 22.80
CA GLN A 394 18.51 15.15 23.32
C GLN A 394 17.20 14.63 22.73
N GLN A 395 16.13 15.43 22.78
CA GLN A 395 14.85 15.06 22.16
C GLN A 395 14.98 14.85 20.65
N LEU A 396 15.84 15.61 19.97
CA LEU A 396 16.09 15.47 18.53
C LEU A 396 16.76 14.13 18.22
N THR A 397 17.72 13.72 19.04
CA THR A 397 18.35 12.39 18.92
C THR A 397 17.43 11.24 19.33
N GLU A 398 16.48 11.46 20.24
CA GLU A 398 15.46 10.46 20.62
C GLU A 398 14.39 10.30 19.53
N ALA A 399 13.92 11.41 18.96
CA ALA A 399 12.99 11.37 17.82
C ALA A 399 13.60 10.62 16.63
N PHE A 400 14.91 10.76 16.42
CA PHE A 400 15.63 10.00 15.39
C PHE A 400 15.46 8.48 15.55
N ASP A 401 15.50 7.97 16.79
CA ASP A 401 15.30 6.55 17.06
C ASP A 401 13.88 6.11 16.74
N GLU A 402 12.88 6.96 16.95
CA GLU A 402 11.48 6.68 16.60
C GLU A 402 11.28 6.59 15.09
N TYR A 403 11.85 7.54 14.33
CA TYR A 403 11.72 7.62 12.86
C TYR A 403 12.76 6.79 12.11
N ASN A 404 13.29 5.75 12.75
CA ASN A 404 14.11 4.75 12.11
C ASN A 404 13.28 4.02 11.01
N PRO A 405 13.77 3.89 9.76
CA PRO A 405 13.07 3.14 8.72
C PRO A 405 12.86 1.65 9.05
N PHE A 406 13.52 1.10 10.07
CA PHE A 406 13.27 -0.23 10.63
C PHE A 406 12.07 -0.26 11.62
N ASN A 407 11.70 0.86 12.24
CA ASN A 407 10.58 0.93 13.19
C ASN A 407 9.20 0.79 12.54
N VAL A 408 9.16 0.75 11.21
CA VAL A 408 7.98 0.41 10.41
C VAL A 408 7.35 -0.93 10.83
N LEU A 409 8.08 -1.79 11.52
CA LEU A 409 7.60 -3.08 12.01
C LEU A 409 7.15 -3.05 13.47
N GLN A 410 7.41 -1.98 14.22
CA GLN A 410 6.85 -1.81 15.55
C GLN A 410 5.33 -1.69 15.52
N THR A 411 4.75 -1.16 14.43
CA THR A 411 3.29 -1.20 14.21
C THR A 411 2.76 -2.61 13.99
N LEU A 412 3.62 -3.57 13.64
CA LEU A 412 3.27 -4.99 13.57
C LEU A 412 3.47 -5.68 14.93
N GLN A 413 3.21 -4.95 16.03
CA GLN A 413 3.14 -5.32 17.44
C GLN A 413 4.23 -6.23 18.06
N ARG A 414 5.00 -7.03 17.31
CA ARG A 414 5.83 -8.15 17.82
C ARG A 414 7.04 -8.51 16.93
N GLY A 415 7.26 -7.84 15.79
CA GLY A 415 8.40 -8.11 14.90
C GLY A 415 9.58 -7.15 15.13
N PHE A 416 10.61 -7.57 15.87
CA PHE A 416 11.89 -6.84 15.88
C PHE A 416 12.70 -7.22 14.64
N VAL A 417 13.15 -6.21 13.90
CA VAL A 417 14.13 -6.37 12.83
C VAL A 417 15.50 -5.97 13.34
N ASP A 418 16.38 -6.97 13.42
CA ASP A 418 17.79 -6.81 13.72
C ASP A 418 18.51 -6.52 12.40
N PRO A 419 18.99 -5.29 12.22
CA PRO A 419 19.68 -4.91 11.01
C PRO A 419 21.05 -5.52 10.84
N ASN A 420 21.56 -6.20 11.86
CA ASN A 420 22.82 -6.93 11.78
C ASN A 420 22.64 -8.39 11.33
N LYS A 421 21.40 -8.90 11.30
CA LYS A 421 21.12 -10.30 10.94
C LYS A 421 20.67 -10.41 9.48
N ILE A 422 21.65 -10.36 8.60
CA ILE A 422 21.49 -10.59 7.16
C ILE A 422 21.75 -12.07 6.85
N HIS A 423 20.81 -12.73 6.17
CA HIS A 423 20.97 -14.07 5.63
C HIS A 423 20.86 -14.05 4.10
N LYS A 424 21.68 -14.88 3.45
CA LYS A 424 21.69 -15.01 1.99
C LYS A 424 20.68 -16.05 1.57
N VAL A 425 19.75 -15.66 0.71
CA VAL A 425 18.83 -16.61 0.06
C VAL A 425 18.92 -16.47 -1.45
N VAL A 426 18.73 -17.56 -2.16
CA VAL A 426 18.74 -17.56 -3.63
C VAL A 426 17.30 -17.38 -4.10
N ARG A 427 16.83 -16.19 -4.47
CA ARG A 427 15.45 -15.93 -4.93
C ARG A 427 15.46 -15.59 -6.43
N GLY A 428 14.57 -16.20 -7.21
CA GLY A 428 14.54 -15.99 -8.67
C GLY A 428 15.88 -16.32 -9.37
N GLY A 429 16.67 -17.22 -8.80
CA GLY A 429 18.02 -17.56 -9.28
C GLY A 429 19.12 -16.55 -8.90
N GLN A 430 18.83 -15.51 -8.13
CA GLN A 430 19.80 -14.54 -7.66
C GLN A 430 20.01 -14.65 -6.14
N VAL A 431 21.26 -14.57 -5.68
CA VAL A 431 21.57 -14.45 -4.26
C VAL A 431 21.17 -13.05 -3.81
N VAL A 432 20.15 -12.95 -2.98
CA VAL A 432 19.71 -11.71 -2.33
C VAL A 432 20.01 -11.79 -0.85
N ASN A 433 20.42 -10.65 -0.28
CA ASN A 433 20.61 -10.47 1.15
C ASN A 433 19.26 -10.08 1.75
N LEU A 434 18.64 -10.98 2.51
CA LEU A 434 17.40 -10.70 3.25
C LEU A 434 17.72 -10.67 4.74
N THR A 435 17.02 -9.86 5.50
CA THR A 435 17.27 -9.76 6.95
C THR A 435 16.30 -10.61 7.73
N ASN A 436 16.22 -10.39 9.05
CA ASN A 436 15.32 -11.03 10.00
C ASN A 436 14.09 -11.73 9.41
N GLN A 437 13.95 -12.97 9.82
CA GLN A 437 12.72 -13.73 9.77
C GLN A 437 11.87 -13.28 10.95
N PHE A 438 10.64 -12.82 10.70
CA PHE A 438 9.66 -12.65 11.77
C PHE A 438 8.44 -13.53 11.52
N THR A 439 7.90 -14.06 12.60
CA THR A 439 6.74 -14.95 12.59
C THR A 439 5.51 -14.15 12.95
N ILE A 440 4.48 -14.17 12.09
CA ILE A 440 3.20 -13.49 12.38
C ILE A 440 2.32 -14.32 13.32
N LEU A 441 2.33 -15.64 13.17
CA LEU A 441 1.57 -16.54 14.03
C LEU A 441 2.45 -17.09 15.14
N GLU A 442 2.29 -16.60 16.36
CA GLU A 442 2.98 -17.17 17.51
C GLU A 442 2.64 -18.63 17.74
N GLU A 443 3.62 -19.39 18.23
CA GLU A 443 3.46 -20.82 18.52
C GLU A 443 2.31 -21.09 19.51
N GLN A 444 2.14 -20.23 20.53
CA GLN A 444 1.03 -20.33 21.47
C GLN A 444 -0.33 -20.20 20.76
N LEU A 445 -0.48 -19.17 19.93
CA LEU A 445 -1.73 -18.93 19.19
C LEU A 445 -2.01 -20.03 18.16
N TYR A 446 -0.96 -20.59 17.56
CA TYR A 446 -1.07 -21.78 16.71
C TYR A 446 -1.65 -22.97 17.49
N TYR A 447 -1.07 -23.31 18.65
CA TYR A 447 -1.55 -24.46 19.42
C TYR A 447 -2.94 -24.23 20.00
N GLU A 448 -3.30 -22.99 20.32
CA GLU A 448 -4.65 -22.63 20.73
C GLU A 448 -5.66 -22.86 19.59
N ALA A 449 -5.38 -22.34 18.38
CA ALA A 449 -6.22 -22.55 17.21
C ALA A 449 -6.35 -24.03 16.83
N ALA A 450 -5.24 -24.78 16.87
CA ALA A 450 -5.25 -26.21 16.59
C ALA A 450 -6.04 -26.98 17.65
N ALA A 451 -5.82 -26.71 18.95
CA ALA A 451 -6.52 -27.37 20.04
C ALA A 451 -8.03 -27.12 19.99
N GLN A 452 -8.46 -25.91 19.68
CA GLN A 452 -9.88 -25.57 19.53
C GLN A 452 -10.51 -26.28 18.34
N ALA A 453 -9.82 -26.36 17.20
CA ALA A 453 -10.29 -27.15 16.07
C ALA A 453 -10.45 -28.65 16.41
N PHE A 454 -9.58 -29.20 17.27
CA PHE A 454 -9.73 -30.57 17.77
C PHE A 454 -10.87 -30.77 18.76
N GLN A 455 -11.25 -29.74 19.54
CA GLN A 455 -12.32 -29.86 20.54
C GLN A 455 -13.69 -30.17 19.91
N ASN A 456 -13.94 -29.70 18.69
CA ASN A 456 -15.20 -29.99 18.00
C ASN A 456 -15.28 -31.42 17.48
N ASP A 457 -14.16 -32.15 17.41
CA ASP A 457 -14.06 -33.51 16.88
C ASP A 457 -14.89 -33.68 15.59
N PHE A 458 -14.70 -32.73 14.67
CA PHE A 458 -15.42 -32.64 13.41
C PHE A 458 -14.54 -31.96 12.37
N PHE A 459 -14.46 -32.57 11.20
CA PHE A 459 -13.68 -32.08 10.08
C PHE A 459 -14.49 -32.29 8.82
N PHE A 460 -14.45 -31.32 7.92
CA PHE A 460 -15.04 -31.45 6.61
C PHE A 460 -14.27 -32.48 5.77
N ASP A 461 -15.01 -33.24 4.98
CA ASP A 461 -14.47 -34.19 4.01
C ASP A 461 -14.01 -33.49 2.74
N GLU A 462 -14.66 -32.39 2.34
CA GLU A 462 -14.27 -31.56 1.20
C GLU A 462 -14.49 -30.07 1.50
N VAL A 463 -13.63 -29.22 0.94
CA VAL A 463 -13.67 -27.77 1.14
C VAL A 463 -13.58 -27.04 -0.20
N VAL A 464 -14.48 -26.09 -0.42
CA VAL A 464 -14.46 -25.19 -1.57
C VAL A 464 -14.11 -23.78 -1.09
N ILE A 465 -13.16 -23.11 -1.75
CA ILE A 465 -12.87 -21.68 -1.52
C ILE A 465 -13.45 -20.88 -2.68
N VAL A 466 -14.33 -19.92 -2.39
CA VAL A 466 -14.97 -19.05 -3.39
C VAL A 466 -14.43 -17.63 -3.29
N SER A 467 -14.13 -17.02 -4.44
CA SER A 467 -13.70 -15.62 -4.54
C SER A 467 -14.19 -14.94 -5.82
N ASP A 468 -14.40 -13.62 -5.76
CA ASP A 468 -14.59 -12.73 -6.91
C ASP A 468 -13.28 -12.32 -7.60
N GLY A 469 -12.15 -12.79 -7.08
CA GLY A 469 -10.80 -12.40 -7.51
C GLY A 469 -10.36 -11.00 -7.13
N ALA A 470 -11.16 -10.29 -6.33
CA ALA A 470 -10.83 -8.99 -5.74
C ALA A 470 -10.49 -9.10 -4.24
N ALA A 471 -10.29 -10.32 -3.71
CA ALA A 471 -9.99 -10.52 -2.31
C ALA A 471 -8.73 -9.76 -1.86
N GLY A 472 -8.84 -9.06 -0.74
CA GLY A 472 -7.81 -8.23 -0.14
C GLY A 472 -6.69 -9.03 0.53
N SER A 473 -5.83 -8.32 1.26
CA SER A 473 -4.51 -8.82 1.61
C SER A 473 -4.50 -10.11 2.44
N THR A 474 -5.25 -10.10 3.54
CA THR A 474 -5.34 -11.25 4.44
C THR A 474 -6.07 -12.41 3.79
N ALA A 475 -7.16 -12.13 3.04
CA ALA A 475 -7.88 -13.16 2.31
C ALA A 475 -7.00 -13.84 1.25
N CYS A 476 -6.10 -13.09 0.61
CA CYS A 476 -5.07 -13.63 -0.27
C CYS A 476 -4.05 -14.50 0.47
N ILE A 477 -3.57 -14.05 1.64
CA ILE A 477 -2.63 -14.83 2.44
C ILE A 477 -3.28 -16.15 2.90
N PHE A 478 -4.52 -16.09 3.38
CA PHE A 478 -5.31 -17.26 3.78
C PHE A 478 -5.48 -18.26 2.64
N SER A 479 -6.07 -17.85 1.51
CA SER A 479 -6.31 -18.72 0.37
C SER A 479 -5.01 -19.31 -0.19
N SER A 480 -3.96 -18.49 -0.33
CA SER A 480 -2.64 -18.95 -0.77
C SER A 480 -2.01 -19.95 0.19
N MET A 481 -2.12 -19.72 1.50
CA MET A 481 -1.61 -20.63 2.52
C MET A 481 -2.30 -21.99 2.42
N VAL A 482 -3.64 -21.97 2.42
CA VAL A 482 -4.49 -23.15 2.39
C VAL A 482 -4.28 -23.97 1.12
N MET A 483 -4.18 -23.32 -0.04
CA MET A 483 -3.86 -24.00 -1.30
C MET A 483 -2.47 -24.65 -1.29
N GLN A 484 -1.48 -23.98 -0.69
CA GLN A 484 -0.13 -24.55 -0.56
C GLN A 484 -0.10 -25.74 0.41
N LEU A 485 -0.83 -25.67 1.52
CA LEU A 485 -0.99 -26.80 2.45
C LEU A 485 -1.57 -28.02 1.73
N TRP A 486 -2.67 -27.82 0.99
CA TRP A 486 -3.34 -28.88 0.23
C TRP A 486 -2.45 -29.48 -0.88
N LYS A 487 -1.83 -28.63 -1.70
CA LYS A 487 -0.98 -29.06 -2.82
C LYS A 487 0.33 -29.72 -2.38
N ASN A 488 0.76 -29.48 -1.14
CA ASN A 488 1.98 -30.07 -0.56
C ASN A 488 1.70 -31.01 0.62
N ARG A 489 0.48 -31.56 0.74
CA ARG A 489 0.09 -32.45 1.85
C ARG A 489 0.98 -33.67 2.03
N ASP A 490 1.53 -34.18 0.93
CA ASP A 490 2.48 -35.31 0.93
C ASP A 490 3.77 -34.99 1.70
N ALA A 491 4.11 -33.71 1.88
CA ALA A 491 5.33 -33.29 2.57
C ALA A 491 5.20 -33.28 4.10
N TRP A 492 3.99 -33.44 4.66
CA TRP A 492 3.76 -33.33 6.11
C TRP A 492 2.81 -34.38 6.71
N GLU A 493 2.57 -35.50 5.99
CA GLU A 493 1.78 -36.66 6.49
C GLU A 493 0.36 -36.30 6.97
N GLY A 494 -0.27 -35.33 6.31
CA GLY A 494 -1.58 -34.80 6.67
C GLY A 494 -2.78 -35.65 6.28
N ARG A 495 -3.91 -35.45 6.97
CA ARG A 495 -5.23 -35.87 6.48
C ARG A 495 -5.53 -35.19 5.14
N GLU A 496 -6.07 -35.94 4.19
CA GLU A 496 -6.53 -35.41 2.92
C GLU A 496 -7.90 -34.75 3.11
N VAL A 497 -7.92 -33.42 3.27
CA VAL A 497 -9.13 -32.62 3.07
C VAL A 497 -8.99 -31.96 1.70
N PRO A 498 -9.63 -32.50 0.64
CA PRO A 498 -9.57 -31.93 -0.69
C PRO A 498 -10.05 -30.50 -0.71
N ILE A 499 -9.25 -29.64 -1.36
CA ILE A 499 -9.61 -28.25 -1.59
C ILE A 499 -9.78 -28.01 -3.07
N THR A 500 -10.93 -27.45 -3.42
CA THR A 500 -11.20 -26.87 -4.73
C THR A 500 -11.34 -25.36 -4.60
N THR A 501 -10.64 -24.61 -5.44
CA THR A 501 -10.78 -23.15 -5.50
C THR A 501 -11.59 -22.74 -6.71
N ILE A 502 -12.55 -21.84 -6.47
CA ILE A 502 -13.47 -21.31 -7.48
C ILE A 502 -13.34 -19.81 -7.50
N THR A 503 -13.18 -19.27 -8.69
CA THR A 503 -13.31 -17.83 -8.93
C THR A 503 -14.47 -17.55 -9.85
N TYR A 504 -15.15 -16.42 -9.67
CA TYR A 504 -16.21 -15.99 -10.57
C TYR A 504 -15.96 -14.59 -11.13
N GLY A 505 -16.66 -14.26 -12.22
CA GLY A 505 -16.57 -12.97 -12.90
C GLY A 505 -15.45 -12.86 -13.93
N GLY A 506 -14.96 -11.65 -14.21
CA GLY A 506 -13.89 -11.42 -15.21
C GLY A 506 -14.31 -11.64 -16.67
N THR A 507 -13.32 -11.81 -17.55
CA THR A 507 -13.44 -11.88 -19.01
C THR A 507 -13.72 -13.28 -19.56
N LYS A 508 -14.18 -14.22 -18.72
CA LYS A 508 -14.46 -15.64 -18.99
C LYS A 508 -13.25 -16.57 -19.11
N GLU A 509 -12.04 -16.03 -19.27
CA GLU A 509 -10.83 -16.85 -19.29
C GLU A 509 -10.33 -17.10 -17.86
N PRO A 510 -10.07 -18.36 -17.45
CA PRO A 510 -9.55 -18.68 -16.11
C PRO A 510 -8.21 -17.99 -15.79
N SER A 511 -7.45 -17.59 -16.81
CA SER A 511 -6.20 -16.84 -16.66
C SER A 511 -6.41 -15.40 -16.17
N ASP A 512 -7.62 -14.87 -16.28
CA ASP A 512 -7.92 -13.48 -16.00
C ASP A 512 -8.34 -13.28 -14.54
N THR A 513 -8.86 -14.34 -13.90
CA THR A 513 -9.21 -14.34 -12.48
C THR A 513 -8.09 -14.89 -11.61
N THR A 514 -8.08 -14.47 -10.35
CA THR A 514 -7.20 -14.97 -9.29
C THR A 514 -8.05 -15.44 -8.13
N VAL A 515 -7.62 -16.44 -7.37
CA VAL A 515 -8.31 -16.78 -6.10
C VAL A 515 -8.24 -15.62 -5.11
N ALA A 516 -7.25 -14.73 -5.25
CA ALA A 516 -7.17 -13.50 -4.49
C ALA A 516 -6.30 -12.45 -5.17
N GLY A 517 -6.51 -11.17 -4.83
CA GLY A 517 -5.74 -10.04 -5.37
C GLY A 517 -4.28 -10.04 -4.89
N PHE A 518 -3.61 -8.89 -4.99
CA PHE A 518 -2.25 -8.76 -4.45
C PHE A 518 -2.31 -8.78 -2.91
N PRO A 519 -1.65 -9.74 -2.22
CA PRO A 519 -1.54 -9.64 -0.78
C PRO A 519 -0.80 -8.35 -0.49
N ALA A 520 -1.43 -7.42 0.24
CA ALA A 520 -0.82 -6.16 0.63
C ALA A 520 0.38 -6.43 1.54
N SER A 521 1.50 -6.78 0.91
CA SER A 521 2.83 -6.75 1.49
C SER A 521 3.38 -5.33 1.60
N VAL A 522 2.56 -4.35 1.22
CA VAL A 522 2.61 -2.95 1.64
C VAL A 522 1.66 -2.77 2.83
N GLN A 523 1.96 -3.37 3.98
CA GLN A 523 1.54 -2.67 5.21
C GLN A 523 2.25 -1.31 5.21
N GLN A 524 1.61 -0.33 5.82
CA GLN A 524 1.88 1.10 5.69
C GLN A 524 3.31 1.51 6.02
N VAL A 525 4.25 1.24 5.13
CA VAL A 525 5.60 1.76 5.25
C VAL A 525 5.54 3.18 4.78
N ASN A 526 5.40 4.07 5.75
CA ASN A 526 5.40 5.49 5.46
C ASN A 526 6.80 5.87 4.97
N ILE A 527 6.95 6.17 3.67
CA ILE A 527 8.19 6.82 3.18
C ILE A 527 8.48 8.13 3.92
N GLY A 528 7.47 8.68 4.59
CA GLY A 528 7.60 9.79 5.51
C GLY A 528 8.66 9.53 6.56
N TYR A 529 8.86 8.29 7.05
CA TYR A 529 9.89 8.02 8.07
C TYR A 529 11.29 8.32 7.54
N PRO A 530 11.77 7.73 6.44
CA PRO A 530 13.02 8.15 5.82
C PRO A 530 13.16 9.65 5.54
N ILE A 531 12.08 10.31 5.11
CA ILE A 531 12.10 11.75 4.84
C ILE A 531 12.25 12.54 6.15
N ILE A 532 11.51 12.14 7.20
CA ILE A 532 11.62 12.69 8.55
C ILE A 532 13.03 12.48 9.08
N THR A 533 13.60 11.27 8.98
CA THR A 533 14.99 10.99 9.34
C THR A 533 15.94 11.99 8.71
N SER A 534 15.81 12.24 7.40
CA SER A 534 16.68 13.18 6.69
C SER A 534 16.48 14.63 7.14
N GLY A 535 15.24 15.04 7.42
CA GLY A 535 14.96 16.34 8.02
C GLY A 535 15.57 16.49 9.42
N LEU A 536 15.52 15.45 10.26
CA LEU A 536 16.16 15.44 11.57
C LEU A 536 17.69 15.56 11.47
N LEU A 537 18.32 14.84 10.53
CA LEU A 537 19.75 14.98 10.24
C LEU A 537 20.08 16.41 9.81
N TYR A 538 19.28 17.00 8.93
CA TYR A 538 19.48 18.36 8.47
C TYR A 538 19.37 19.36 9.64
N MET A 539 18.42 19.19 10.57
CA MET A 539 18.36 20.03 11.78
C MET A 539 19.63 19.91 12.63
N LEU A 540 20.15 18.70 12.81
CA LEU A 540 21.40 18.49 13.56
C LEU A 540 22.60 19.19 12.89
N GLU A 541 22.65 19.24 11.55
CA GLU A 541 23.69 19.99 10.83
C GLU A 541 23.70 21.49 11.20
N PHE A 542 22.54 22.11 11.41
CA PHE A 542 22.42 23.54 11.81
C PHE A 542 22.60 23.81 13.30
N LEU A 543 22.53 22.78 14.13
CA LEU A 543 22.51 22.93 15.59
C LEU A 543 23.79 22.46 16.25
N LEU A 544 24.72 21.90 15.48
CA LEU A 544 25.97 21.36 15.98
C LEU A 544 27.20 22.15 15.53
N PRO A 545 28.29 22.08 16.31
CA PRO A 545 29.57 22.67 15.94
C PRO A 545 30.04 22.23 14.53
N PRO A 546 30.80 23.08 13.81
CA PRO A 546 31.21 22.80 12.44
C PRO A 546 31.86 21.43 12.22
N ALA A 547 32.67 20.96 13.17
CA ALA A 547 33.33 19.67 13.09
C ALA A 547 32.34 18.48 13.01
N LEU A 548 31.23 18.55 13.77
CA LEU A 548 30.18 17.53 13.75
C LEU A 548 29.24 17.72 12.55
N SER A 549 28.97 18.98 12.16
CA SER A 549 28.12 19.30 11.00
C SER A 549 28.65 18.68 9.70
N VAL A 550 29.96 18.71 9.44
CA VAL A 550 30.55 18.15 8.21
C VAL A 550 30.32 16.64 8.10
N LEU A 551 30.42 15.93 9.22
CA LEU A 551 30.15 14.49 9.24
C LEU A 551 28.68 14.23 8.90
N LEU A 552 27.75 14.98 9.51
CA LEU A 552 26.32 14.86 9.27
C LEU A 552 25.94 15.22 7.84
N THR A 553 26.47 16.31 7.29
CA THR A 553 26.21 16.71 5.89
C THR A 553 26.59 15.62 4.91
N ASN A 554 27.73 14.93 5.12
CA ASN A 554 28.14 13.83 4.25
C ASN A 554 27.19 12.63 4.36
N VAL A 555 26.80 12.25 5.59
CA VAL A 555 25.88 11.15 5.85
C VAL A 555 24.50 11.45 5.29
N ASN A 556 23.97 12.63 5.55
CA ASN A 556 22.66 13.06 5.09
C ASN A 556 22.61 13.19 3.58
N SER A 557 23.66 13.73 2.94
CA SER A 557 23.76 13.80 1.47
C SER A 557 23.73 12.40 0.84
N TYR A 558 24.47 11.44 1.40
CA TYR A 558 24.43 10.05 0.95
C TYR A 558 23.04 9.43 1.14
N TYR A 559 22.45 9.60 2.32
CA TYR A 559 21.12 9.09 2.65
C TYR A 559 20.03 9.68 1.75
N GLN A 560 20.03 11.00 1.53
CA GLN A 560 19.12 11.71 0.63
C GLN A 560 19.22 11.22 -0.81
N SER A 561 20.43 10.91 -1.29
CA SER A 561 20.62 10.40 -2.66
C SER A 561 19.91 9.08 -2.93
N LEU A 562 19.50 8.36 -1.87
CA LEU A 562 18.80 7.09 -1.94
C LEU A 562 17.30 7.21 -1.65
N LEU A 563 16.83 8.36 -1.14
CA LEU A 563 15.42 8.56 -0.84
C LEU A 563 14.58 8.50 -2.13
N PRO A 564 13.47 7.75 -2.14
CA PRO A 564 12.59 7.73 -3.29
C PRO A 564 11.95 9.10 -3.46
N VAL A 565 12.03 9.65 -4.68
CA VAL A 565 11.29 10.87 -5.03
C VAL A 565 9.80 10.50 -5.13
N PRO A 566 8.92 11.07 -4.30
CA PRO A 566 7.49 10.77 -4.40
C PRO A 566 6.99 11.19 -5.80
N PRO A 567 6.16 10.37 -6.46
CA PRO A 567 5.61 10.74 -7.73
C PRO A 567 4.82 12.04 -7.57
N TYR A 568 5.01 12.98 -8.49
CA TYR A 568 4.35 14.28 -8.45
C TYR A 568 2.82 14.21 -8.56
N PHE A 569 2.22 13.03 -8.73
CA PHE A 569 0.77 12.82 -8.79
C PHE A 569 0.25 11.98 -7.61
N ALA A 570 1.10 11.63 -6.65
CA ALA A 570 0.70 10.84 -5.52
C ALA A 570 -0.17 11.69 -4.57
N GLU A 571 -1.43 11.29 -4.39
CA GLU A 571 -2.36 11.90 -3.43
C GLU A 571 -1.95 11.60 -1.98
N SER A 572 -1.22 10.50 -1.76
CA SER A 572 -0.56 10.16 -0.51
C SER A 572 0.89 9.77 -0.79
N LEU A 573 1.75 9.89 0.23
CA LEU A 573 3.13 9.41 0.17
C LEU A 573 3.12 7.92 -0.22
N PRO A 574 3.76 7.50 -1.34
CA PRO A 574 3.77 6.10 -1.74
C PRO A 574 4.37 5.24 -0.63
N GLN A 575 3.80 4.09 -0.36
CA GLN A 575 4.33 3.19 0.65
C GLN A 575 5.44 2.32 0.05
N MET A 576 6.52 2.05 0.79
CA MET A 576 7.57 1.12 0.32
C MET A 576 7.22 -0.31 0.72
N PRO A 577 7.23 -1.30 -0.19
CA PRO A 577 7.17 -2.68 0.24
C PRO A 577 8.45 -3.01 1.01
N VAL A 578 8.33 -3.40 2.29
CA VAL A 578 9.48 -3.75 3.14
C VAL A 578 9.54 -5.24 3.46
N PHE A 579 8.46 -5.98 3.24
CA PHE A 579 8.46 -7.42 3.43
C PHE A 579 7.95 -8.17 2.22
N ASN A 580 8.51 -9.34 2.04
CA ASN A 580 8.11 -10.32 1.03
C ASN A 580 7.57 -11.54 1.76
N TYR A 581 6.39 -11.99 1.35
CA TYR A 581 5.76 -13.17 1.90
C TYR A 581 6.22 -14.42 1.16
N TYR A 582 6.78 -15.39 1.87
CA TYR A 582 7.22 -16.66 1.30
C TYR A 582 6.53 -17.84 2.00
N SER A 583 6.33 -18.92 1.23
CA SER A 583 5.86 -20.19 1.77
C SER A 583 7.04 -21.08 2.17
N ASN A 584 6.92 -21.82 3.28
CA ASN A 584 7.88 -22.87 3.63
C ASN A 584 7.83 -24.07 2.65
N PHE A 585 6.79 -24.18 1.83
CA PHE A 585 6.71 -25.16 0.74
C PHE A 585 7.43 -24.71 -0.52
N MET A 586 7.76 -23.43 -0.61
CA MET A 586 8.48 -22.91 -1.75
C MET A 586 9.97 -23.21 -1.63
N GLN A 587 10.56 -23.65 -2.74
CA GLN A 587 12.02 -23.80 -2.81
C GLN A 587 12.71 -22.45 -2.57
N PRO A 588 13.98 -22.45 -2.13
CA PRO A 588 14.75 -21.23 -1.93
C PRO A 588 14.63 -20.25 -3.12
N GLY A 589 14.56 -20.74 -4.36
CA GLY A 589 14.42 -19.96 -5.60
C GLY A 589 13.09 -19.25 -5.86
N ALA A 590 12.06 -19.46 -5.04
CA ALA A 590 10.72 -19.00 -5.37
C ALA A 590 10.56 -17.47 -5.37
N ILE A 591 9.62 -17.00 -6.20
CA ILE A 591 9.12 -15.63 -6.12
C ILE A 591 8.23 -15.48 -4.87
N PRO A 592 8.20 -14.32 -4.22
CA PRO A 592 7.27 -14.06 -3.11
C PRO A 592 5.84 -14.36 -3.53
N LEU A 593 5.04 -14.91 -2.61
CA LEU A 593 3.64 -15.26 -2.84
C LEU A 593 2.81 -14.07 -3.31
N GLN A 594 3.18 -12.84 -2.95
CA GLN A 594 2.50 -11.64 -3.45
C GLN A 594 2.65 -11.38 -4.94
N PHE A 595 3.60 -12.05 -5.59
CA PHE A 595 3.81 -11.97 -7.03
C PHE A 595 3.37 -13.27 -7.73
N VAL A 596 2.88 -14.27 -6.98
CA VAL A 596 2.36 -15.52 -7.53
C VAL A 596 0.88 -15.33 -7.80
N LYS A 597 0.51 -15.27 -9.09
CA LYS A 597 -0.89 -15.38 -9.50
C LYS A 597 -1.35 -16.82 -9.28
N ILE A 598 -2.16 -17.06 -8.25
CA ILE A 598 -2.75 -18.39 -8.03
C ILE A 598 -4.03 -18.50 -8.85
N VAL A 599 -3.95 -19.31 -9.91
CA VAL A 599 -5.10 -19.67 -10.74
C VAL A 599 -6.02 -20.59 -9.95
N ALA A 600 -7.31 -20.31 -9.99
CA ALA A 600 -8.32 -21.15 -9.38
C ALA A 600 -8.42 -22.49 -10.10
N ASP A 601 -8.80 -23.54 -9.38
CA ASP A 601 -8.98 -24.87 -9.99
C ASP A 601 -10.20 -24.87 -10.93
N LYS A 602 -11.20 -24.02 -10.64
CA LYS A 602 -12.42 -23.85 -11.42
C LYS A 602 -12.78 -22.37 -11.58
N HIS A 603 -13.55 -22.08 -12.62
CA HIS A 603 -13.99 -20.73 -12.93
C HIS A 603 -15.48 -20.71 -13.28
N LEU A 604 -16.24 -19.80 -12.65
CA LEU A 604 -17.63 -19.50 -12.98
C LEU A 604 -17.69 -18.22 -13.84
N PRO A 605 -18.07 -18.30 -15.13
CA PRO A 605 -18.06 -17.13 -16.01
C PRO A 605 -19.09 -16.05 -15.65
N GLN A 606 -20.06 -16.37 -14.81
CA GLN A 606 -21.12 -15.47 -14.39
C GLN A 606 -20.57 -14.42 -13.43
N ILE A 607 -21.03 -13.18 -13.59
CA ILE A 607 -20.76 -12.10 -12.64
C ILE A 607 -21.93 -12.04 -11.67
N PHE A 608 -21.61 -12.07 -10.37
CA PHE A 608 -22.57 -11.92 -9.29
C PHE A 608 -22.27 -10.56 -8.63
N ASN A 609 -23.22 -9.61 -8.66
CA ASN A 609 -22.98 -8.21 -8.30
C ASN A 609 -23.45 -7.82 -6.88
N HIS A 610 -23.88 -8.79 -6.07
CA HIS A 610 -24.50 -8.59 -4.76
C HIS A 610 -24.19 -9.79 -3.85
N ASN A 611 -22.93 -9.87 -3.42
CA ASN A 611 -22.37 -11.01 -2.69
C ASN A 611 -21.71 -10.59 -1.37
N SER A 612 -22.23 -9.55 -0.73
CA SER A 612 -21.79 -9.11 0.60
C SER A 612 -22.85 -9.45 1.64
N LEU A 613 -22.49 -9.39 2.92
CA LEU A 613 -23.49 -9.53 3.99
C LEU A 613 -24.58 -8.43 3.91
N ALA A 614 -24.24 -7.25 3.39
CA ALA A 614 -25.18 -6.15 3.18
C ALA A 614 -26.05 -6.30 1.91
N SER A 615 -25.72 -7.24 1.02
CA SER A 615 -26.44 -7.43 -0.24
C SER A 615 -26.31 -8.88 -0.67
N THR A 616 -27.35 -9.68 -0.43
CA THR A 616 -27.28 -11.14 -0.44
C THR A 616 -28.04 -11.81 -1.60
N SER A 617 -28.63 -11.02 -2.50
CA SER A 617 -29.52 -11.51 -3.55
C SER A 617 -28.86 -12.45 -4.57
N GLY A 618 -27.53 -12.38 -4.74
CA GLY A 618 -26.78 -13.26 -5.63
C GLY A 618 -26.21 -14.53 -4.97
N LEU A 619 -26.25 -14.61 -3.63
CA LEU A 619 -25.49 -15.62 -2.88
C LEU A 619 -26.03 -17.04 -3.05
N GLU A 620 -27.36 -17.24 -3.04
CA GLU A 620 -27.95 -18.58 -3.22
C GLU A 620 -27.49 -19.20 -4.54
N THR A 621 -27.69 -18.49 -5.65
CA THR A 621 -27.29 -18.95 -6.98
C THR A 621 -25.77 -19.14 -7.08
N LEU A 622 -24.97 -18.25 -6.49
CA LEU A 622 -23.51 -18.40 -6.47
C LEU A 622 -23.10 -19.71 -5.78
N TYR A 623 -23.66 -20.00 -4.60
CA TYR A 623 -23.29 -21.17 -3.82
C TYR A 623 -23.80 -22.47 -4.46
N GLU A 624 -25.00 -22.49 -5.04
CA GLU A 624 -25.49 -23.64 -5.80
C GLU A 624 -24.57 -23.97 -7.00
N GLU A 625 -24.18 -22.96 -7.78
CA GLU A 625 -23.28 -23.15 -8.94
C GLU A 625 -21.87 -23.53 -8.52
N ALA A 626 -21.35 -22.94 -7.44
CA ALA A 626 -20.07 -23.29 -6.86
C ALA A 626 -20.06 -24.73 -6.30
N ALA A 627 -21.15 -25.17 -5.66
CA ALA A 627 -21.27 -26.53 -5.13
C ALA A 627 -21.22 -27.58 -6.26
N LYS A 628 -22.00 -27.37 -7.34
CA LYS A 628 -22.01 -28.25 -8.53
C LYS A 628 -20.63 -28.41 -9.17
N LEU A 629 -19.80 -27.37 -9.12
CA LEU A 629 -18.51 -27.33 -9.78
C LEU A 629 -17.35 -27.76 -8.87
N GLY A 630 -17.50 -27.54 -7.57
CA GLY A 630 -16.44 -27.62 -6.57
C GLY A 630 -16.34 -28.95 -5.86
N PHE A 631 -17.49 -29.56 -5.52
CA PHE A 631 -17.54 -30.82 -4.78
C PHE A 631 -17.50 -32.02 -5.73
N THR A 632 -16.76 -33.06 -5.34
CA THR A 632 -16.46 -34.20 -6.23
C THR A 632 -17.12 -35.51 -5.83
N THR A 633 -17.60 -35.62 -4.59
CA THR A 633 -18.05 -36.89 -4.00
C THR A 633 -19.47 -37.34 -4.37
N ASP A 634 -20.26 -36.55 -5.09
CA ASP A 634 -21.63 -36.94 -5.47
C ASP A 634 -21.75 -37.67 -6.81
N THR A 635 -20.66 -37.71 -7.59
CA THR A 635 -20.57 -38.71 -8.66
C THR A 635 -20.34 -40.07 -8.01
N VAL A 636 -21.42 -40.67 -7.52
CA VAL A 636 -21.54 -42.13 -7.51
C VAL A 636 -21.19 -42.53 -8.94
N VAL A 637 -19.96 -43.01 -9.13
CA VAL A 637 -19.65 -43.79 -10.31
C VAL A 637 -20.59 -44.98 -10.16
N GLU A 638 -21.75 -44.92 -10.80
CA GLU A 638 -22.48 -46.13 -11.12
C GLU A 638 -21.46 -46.96 -11.87
N GLU A 639 -20.80 -47.88 -11.16
CA GLU A 639 -19.99 -48.92 -11.74
C GLU A 639 -20.96 -49.63 -12.69
N SER A 640 -20.95 -49.23 -13.95
CA SER A 640 -21.52 -50.02 -15.01
C SER A 640 -20.79 -51.34 -14.90
N GLU A 641 -21.50 -52.39 -14.46
CA GLU A 641 -21.09 -53.79 -14.50
C GLU A 641 -20.89 -54.20 -15.97
N ASP A 642 -19.93 -53.61 -16.67
CA ASP A 642 -19.58 -53.99 -18.03
C ASP A 642 -18.06 -54.17 -18.13
N GLU A 643 -17.73 -55.45 -18.22
CA GLU A 643 -16.53 -56.06 -18.79
C GLU A 643 -15.17 -55.77 -18.14
N THR A 644 -14.75 -56.76 -17.36
CA THR A 644 -13.35 -57.13 -17.07
C THR A 644 -12.46 -57.04 -18.32
N HIS A 645 -11.75 -55.93 -18.47
CA HIS A 645 -10.49 -55.90 -19.21
C HIS A 645 -9.33 -55.43 -18.32
N ASP A 646 -8.49 -56.40 -17.97
CA ASP A 646 -7.16 -56.23 -17.38
C ASP A 646 -6.36 -55.15 -18.13
N VAL A 647 -6.19 -53.97 -17.53
CA VAL A 647 -5.11 -53.05 -17.85
C VAL A 647 -4.39 -52.68 -16.56
N VAL A 648 -3.32 -53.43 -16.29
CA VAL A 648 -2.31 -53.13 -15.27
C VAL A 648 -1.63 -51.80 -15.64
N ALA A 649 -2.05 -50.71 -15.01
CA ALA A 649 -1.37 -49.42 -15.11
C ALA A 649 -0.18 -49.38 -14.13
N GLU A 650 1.02 -49.60 -14.66
CA GLU A 650 2.30 -49.36 -13.99
C GLU A 650 2.42 -47.87 -13.57
N ARG A 651 2.12 -47.55 -12.30
CA ARG A 651 2.55 -46.30 -11.68
C ARG A 651 4.07 -46.37 -11.43
N LYS A 652 4.87 -45.82 -12.35
CA LYS A 652 6.31 -45.59 -12.15
C LYS A 652 6.53 -44.61 -10.99
N ARG A 653 7.01 -45.12 -9.85
CA ARG A 653 7.66 -44.31 -8.82
C ARG A 653 8.92 -43.68 -9.42
N PHE A 654 9.00 -42.36 -9.39
CA PHE A 654 10.26 -41.65 -9.56
C PHE A 654 11.10 -41.88 -8.31
N GLU A 655 12.16 -42.67 -8.42
CA GLU A 655 13.22 -42.70 -7.41
C GLU A 655 14.07 -41.42 -7.51
N PRO A 656 14.43 -40.77 -6.38
CA PRO A 656 15.32 -39.64 -6.39
C PRO A 656 16.76 -40.11 -6.70
N GLY A 657 17.27 -39.69 -7.86
CA GLY A 657 18.64 -39.96 -8.31
C GLY A 657 19.67 -39.48 -7.29
N GLY A 658 20.52 -40.42 -6.87
CA GLY A 658 21.65 -40.17 -5.98
C GLY A 658 22.66 -39.18 -6.55
N ARG A 659 23.25 -38.41 -5.64
CA ARG A 659 24.41 -37.53 -5.89
C ARG A 659 25.60 -38.34 -6.44
N GLN A 660 26.28 -37.76 -7.44
CA GLN A 660 27.74 -37.79 -7.53
C GLN A 660 28.24 -36.36 -7.48
#